data_AF-A0AB37ZX23-F1
#
_entry.id   AF-A0AB37ZX23-F1
#
_cell.length_a   1.000
_cell.length_b   1.000
_cell.length_c   1.000
_cell.angle_alpha   90.00
_cell.angle_beta   90.00
_cell.angle_gamma   90.00
#
_symmetry.space_group_name_H-M   'P 1'
#
loop_
_entity.id
_entity.type
_entity.pdbx_description
1 polymer ?
#
loop_
_entity_poly.entity_id
_entity_poly.type
_entity_poly.pdbx_seq_one_letter_code
_entity_poly.pdbx_strand_id
1 'polypeptide(L)'
;MLKQEWKTIFKTKKMMMILFGISLIPSLYTVLFLSSMWDPYGKLAELPVAVVNQDKSVSYNEETLAVGDSLVTGLQESDALDFDFVSQEEAEAGLEDGSYYMALTIPENFSENATTLLDEAPQQMELTYRTSAGRSYIASKLTASAANEIKDTISDEVTAIYAETVFDQLQAVADGMTEAAEGSAQLSDGTVQIKEGNESLTTNLETLANSTLTFSDGADTLSVGLQTYLGGVDRLDEGAQALNDGASKLAASMPALQTGVGKLNDGAVATAEGSTSLSNGLSSLVTNSLTLSTGMDTLNSGIRQVSEGSASLTAGLAALNTSLTSAEQQAKLTALQSGLDQMKNGIETLDSQLQQSSLSSDLATTLSQLDGLSTMISSFQTELNTITAAADPVSNTAAIMDAIAQSGTELTSEQYAAVSQAVSTQLATVANEQAGSIQTMATGLSALSGLSGIDATAIGQQVAALQSSVSSLSTGYASVYSGATTLVSGFGRIGQSSQSLLSGAQSLQTAIGSAQNGSQKLADGMSQLTSGSEQLAVGGQSLKNGNEQVSAGLQTLNEQTGTLASGATELQNGTQSLADGTMQLAENGSLLVEGTGQLTNGAVKISDGSRQLADGSEQLNAGLTTLLSGTDELGSKLLDGSTALKEVDANENTYAMMAEPVIANQIETAPVVNNGTGMAPYMMSVALFVGAISLNLMYDSFTPRKYPKNGISWWASKISVLAAIGVCQALIMVGLLLSVNGLAPSSIGKMLLITILTALVSVSIVMLFNLLFDKVGSFLMLIFLILQLSGSGGTYPIQLSNSFFEAIHPYLPMTYSIDAYRQLFGIGGSLYTDLFILLAILIAFNLLIILFYTVKRKTLQQEDYEHEEKSAAMEIQTA
;
A
#
# COMPACT_ATOMS: atom_id res chain seq x y z
N MET A 1 153.44 46.63 -23.69
CA MET A 1 152.69 46.26 -22.48
C MET A 1 152.04 44.90 -22.63
N LEU A 2 150.93 44.75 -23.36
CA LEU A 2 150.22 43.47 -23.47
C LEU A 2 151.13 42.29 -23.86
N LYS A 3 151.93 42.44 -24.93
CA LYS A 3 152.90 41.41 -25.36
C LYS A 3 153.92 41.06 -24.26
N GLN A 4 154.33 42.01 -23.42
CA GLN A 4 155.28 41.75 -22.33
C GLN A 4 154.61 41.08 -21.14
N GLU A 5 153.38 41.46 -20.80
CA GLU A 5 152.61 40.82 -19.73
C GLU A 5 152.48 39.31 -19.99
N TRP A 6 152.05 38.96 -21.21
CA TRP A 6 151.95 37.56 -21.65
C TRP A 6 153.31 36.88 -21.79
N LYS A 7 154.33 37.57 -22.29
CA LYS A 7 155.70 37.01 -22.37
C LYS A 7 156.24 36.64 -20.98
N THR A 8 155.94 37.44 -19.94
CA THR A 8 156.33 37.15 -18.56
C THR A 8 155.63 35.90 -18.04
N ILE A 9 154.33 35.77 -18.28
CA ILE A 9 153.56 34.58 -17.87
C ILE A 9 154.08 33.32 -18.55
N PHE A 10 154.28 33.35 -19.87
CA PHE A 10 154.76 32.19 -20.62
C PHE A 10 156.22 31.82 -20.30
N LYS A 11 157.06 32.77 -19.86
CA LYS A 11 158.41 32.48 -19.37
C LYS A 11 158.42 31.81 -18.00
N THR A 12 157.44 32.09 -17.13
CA THR A 12 157.41 31.59 -15.75
C THR A 12 156.47 30.38 -15.61
N LYS A 13 157.01 29.16 -15.77
CA LYS A 13 156.22 27.90 -15.63
C LYS A 13 155.39 27.81 -14.35
N LYS A 14 155.91 28.33 -13.22
CA LYS A 14 155.17 28.37 -11.93
C LYS A 14 153.88 29.19 -12.01
N MET A 15 153.91 30.34 -12.70
CA MET A 15 152.73 31.20 -12.86
C MET A 15 151.66 30.52 -13.70
N MET A 16 152.02 29.82 -14.78
CA MET A 16 151.05 29.07 -15.59
C MET A 16 150.37 27.94 -14.82
N MET A 17 151.08 27.19 -13.97
CA MET A 17 150.47 26.14 -13.14
C MET A 17 149.49 26.72 -12.10
N ILE A 18 149.85 27.84 -11.47
CA ILE A 18 148.96 28.53 -10.51
C ILE A 18 147.69 29.01 -11.21
N LEU A 19 147.83 29.68 -12.37
CA LEU A 19 146.68 30.16 -13.14
C LEU A 19 145.78 29.01 -13.63
N PHE A 20 146.36 27.88 -14.06
CA PHE A 20 145.59 26.69 -14.42
C PHE A 20 144.86 26.06 -13.22
N GLY A 21 145.53 25.94 -12.06
CA GLY A 21 144.90 25.43 -10.84
C GLY A 21 143.72 26.29 -10.37
N ILE A 22 143.85 27.61 -10.46
CA ILE A 22 142.76 28.56 -10.18
C ILE A 22 141.62 28.43 -11.20
N SER A 23 141.92 28.08 -12.46
CA SER A 23 140.89 27.82 -13.47
C SER A 23 139.95 26.66 -13.11
N LEU A 24 140.39 25.72 -12.26
CA LEU A 24 139.59 24.56 -11.84
C LEU A 24 138.70 24.81 -10.61
N ILE A 25 138.97 25.87 -9.82
CA ILE A 25 138.29 26.12 -8.55
C ILE A 25 136.76 26.21 -8.71
N PRO A 26 136.22 26.98 -9.67
CA PRO A 26 134.77 27.05 -9.86
C PRO A 26 134.16 25.68 -10.12
N SER A 27 134.76 24.90 -11.03
CA SER A 27 134.24 23.60 -11.43
C SER A 27 134.23 22.59 -10.28
N LEU A 28 135.28 22.55 -9.46
CA LEU A 28 135.38 21.63 -8.31
C LEU A 28 134.23 21.85 -7.32
N TYR A 29 133.84 23.10 -7.07
CA TYR A 29 132.73 23.41 -6.18
C TYR A 29 131.37 23.02 -6.79
N THR A 30 131.09 23.44 -8.03
CA THR A 30 129.79 23.20 -8.66
C THR A 30 129.51 21.73 -8.98
N VAL A 31 130.48 21.01 -9.54
CA VAL A 31 130.26 19.64 -10.03
C VAL A 31 130.02 18.69 -8.86
N LEU A 32 130.85 18.75 -7.82
CA LEU A 32 130.73 17.87 -6.66
C LEU A 32 129.47 18.16 -5.85
N PHE A 33 129.12 19.44 -5.64
CA PHE A 33 127.93 19.80 -4.89
C PHE A 33 126.64 19.36 -5.59
N LEU A 34 126.50 19.68 -6.88
CA LEU A 34 125.30 19.32 -7.64
C LEU A 34 125.14 17.81 -7.80
N SER A 35 126.23 17.04 -7.93
CA SER A 35 126.16 15.57 -7.98
C SER A 35 125.51 14.97 -6.72
N SER A 36 125.75 15.55 -5.54
CA SER A 36 125.19 15.03 -4.28
C SER A 36 123.69 15.29 -4.11
N MET A 37 123.11 16.22 -4.87
CA MET A 37 121.70 16.64 -4.77
C MET A 37 120.96 16.56 -6.10
N TRP A 38 121.44 15.71 -7.03
CA TRP A 38 120.99 15.72 -8.41
C TRP A 38 119.50 15.36 -8.56
N ASP A 39 119.05 14.26 -7.95
CA ASP A 39 117.66 13.82 -8.04
C ASP A 39 117.16 13.10 -6.77
N PRO A 40 116.96 13.83 -5.65
CA PRO A 40 116.42 13.26 -4.42
C PRO A 40 114.91 12.97 -4.50
N TYR A 41 114.17 13.59 -5.44
CA TYR A 41 112.71 13.44 -5.55
C TYR A 41 112.30 12.30 -6.49
N GLY A 42 113.10 11.97 -7.52
CA GLY A 42 112.88 10.78 -8.35
C GLY A 42 113.10 9.43 -7.64
N LYS A 43 113.47 9.46 -6.36
CA LYS A 43 113.77 8.30 -5.51
C LYS A 43 112.77 8.13 -4.34
N LEU A 44 111.56 8.72 -4.47
CA LEU A 44 110.52 8.64 -3.45
C LEU A 44 110.08 7.20 -3.16
N ALA A 45 110.09 6.31 -4.16
CA ALA A 45 109.86 4.88 -4.01
C ALA A 45 110.91 4.15 -3.13
N GLU A 46 111.98 4.83 -2.71
CA GLU A 46 112.98 4.31 -1.76
C GLU A 46 112.77 4.92 -0.35
N LEU A 47 111.67 5.67 -0.11
CA LEU A 47 111.38 6.32 1.16
C LEU A 47 110.47 5.42 2.02
N PRO A 48 110.99 4.82 3.10
CA PRO A 48 110.28 3.80 3.87
C PRO A 48 109.12 4.40 4.68
N VAL A 49 107.95 3.79 4.52
CA VAL A 49 106.69 4.14 5.18
C VAL A 49 106.03 2.89 5.75
N ALA A 50 105.78 2.89 7.06
CA ALA A 50 105.06 1.82 7.71
C ALA A 50 103.55 1.92 7.44
N VAL A 51 102.90 0.80 7.20
CA VAL A 51 101.44 0.66 7.10
C VAL A 51 100.97 -0.38 8.11
N VAL A 52 100.01 -0.01 8.95
CA VAL A 52 99.42 -0.84 9.98
C VAL A 52 97.94 -1.00 9.66
N ASN A 53 97.52 -2.21 9.29
CA ASN A 53 96.10 -2.51 9.06
C ASN A 53 95.49 -3.20 10.28
N GLN A 54 94.51 -2.56 10.92
CA GLN A 54 93.73 -3.12 12.02
C GLN A 54 92.27 -3.41 11.61
N ASP A 55 91.87 -3.08 10.38
CA ASP A 55 90.50 -3.17 9.90
C ASP A 55 89.90 -4.59 9.95
N LYS A 56 88.57 -4.66 10.06
CA LYS A 56 87.80 -5.91 10.02
C LYS A 56 86.73 -5.81 8.95
N SER A 57 86.67 -6.82 8.08
CA SER A 57 85.61 -6.90 7.06
C SER A 57 84.21 -7.02 7.67
N VAL A 58 83.23 -6.46 6.98
CA VAL A 58 81.81 -6.44 7.37
C VAL A 58 80.95 -7.07 6.27
N SER A 59 79.79 -7.64 6.62
CA SER A 59 78.82 -8.11 5.64
C SER A 59 77.77 -7.05 5.37
N TYR A 60 77.58 -6.67 4.11
CA TYR A 60 76.62 -5.65 3.67
C TYR A 60 76.00 -6.05 2.34
N ASN A 61 74.67 -6.02 2.23
CA ASN A 61 73.92 -6.43 1.04
C ASN A 61 74.34 -7.79 0.45
N GLU A 62 74.48 -8.82 1.31
CA GLU A 62 74.90 -10.18 0.94
C GLU A 62 76.35 -10.33 0.45
N GLU A 63 77.12 -9.23 0.41
CA GLU A 63 78.55 -9.21 0.07
C GLU A 63 79.44 -8.97 1.30
N THR A 64 80.71 -9.36 1.21
CA THR A 64 81.72 -9.07 2.25
C THR A 64 82.53 -7.85 1.83
N LEU A 65 82.36 -6.75 2.54
CA LEU A 65 83.08 -5.51 2.31
C LEU A 65 84.33 -5.45 3.20
N ALA A 66 85.50 -5.32 2.56
CA ALA A 66 86.81 -5.33 3.22
C ALA A 66 87.69 -4.18 2.67
N VAL A 67 87.23 -2.94 2.85
CA VAL A 67 87.86 -1.71 2.32
C VAL A 67 89.31 -1.56 2.80
N GLY A 68 89.62 -1.88 4.06
CA GLY A 68 90.98 -1.81 4.59
C GLY A 68 91.93 -2.81 3.93
N ASP A 69 91.47 -4.03 3.64
CA ASP A 69 92.27 -5.05 2.93
C ASP A 69 92.48 -4.68 1.46
N SER A 70 91.45 -4.11 0.81
CA SER A 70 91.57 -3.54 -0.54
C SER A 70 92.59 -2.40 -0.58
N LEU A 71 92.56 -1.50 0.40
CA LEU A 71 93.54 -0.42 0.53
C LEU A 71 94.96 -0.97 0.72
N VAL A 72 95.16 -1.96 1.60
CA VAL A 72 96.47 -2.61 1.77
C VAL A 72 96.97 -3.21 0.45
N THR A 73 96.11 -3.90 -0.29
CA THR A 73 96.45 -4.49 -1.58
C THR A 73 96.87 -3.41 -2.59
N GLY A 74 96.11 -2.31 -2.68
CA GLY A 74 96.46 -1.18 -3.55
C GLY A 74 97.78 -0.50 -3.17
N LEU A 75 98.07 -0.38 -1.86
CA LEU A 75 99.35 0.16 -1.39
C LEU A 75 100.53 -0.78 -1.68
N GLN A 76 100.32 -2.10 -1.68
CA GLN A 76 101.36 -3.09 -2.04
C GLN A 76 101.74 -3.02 -3.52
N GLU A 77 100.78 -2.67 -4.38
CA GLU A 77 101.01 -2.53 -5.83
C GLU A 77 101.54 -1.13 -6.22
N SER A 78 101.59 -0.19 -5.28
CA SER A 78 101.97 1.20 -5.53
C SER A 78 103.49 1.40 -5.51
N ASP A 79 104.04 1.94 -6.58
CA ASP A 79 105.44 2.39 -6.67
C ASP A 79 105.65 3.83 -6.14
N ALA A 80 104.67 4.41 -5.43
CA ALA A 80 104.73 5.81 -5.00
C ALA A 80 105.69 6.05 -3.82
N LEU A 81 105.73 5.10 -2.87
CA LEU A 81 106.55 5.10 -1.66
C LEU A 81 106.97 3.65 -1.34
N ASP A 82 107.96 3.47 -0.47
CA ASP A 82 108.38 2.14 -0.02
C ASP A 82 107.50 1.70 1.17
N PHE A 83 106.37 1.07 0.88
CA PHE A 83 105.39 0.68 1.90
C PHE A 83 105.76 -0.65 2.57
N ASP A 84 106.05 -0.58 3.87
CA ASP A 84 106.28 -1.74 4.72
C ASP A 84 105.06 -2.02 5.61
N PHE A 85 104.50 -3.22 5.51
CA PHE A 85 103.33 -3.62 6.28
C PHE A 85 103.76 -4.26 7.59
N VAL A 86 103.62 -3.53 8.69
CA VAL A 86 104.22 -3.85 9.99
C VAL A 86 103.21 -3.76 11.12
N SER A 87 103.62 -4.21 12.31
CA SER A 87 102.82 -4.02 13.53
C SER A 87 102.84 -2.56 13.99
N GLN A 88 101.83 -2.15 14.78
CA GLN A 88 101.76 -0.79 15.36
C GLN A 88 103.04 -0.45 16.15
N GLU A 89 103.54 -1.41 16.92
CA GLU A 89 104.74 -1.24 17.76
C GLU A 89 106.00 -1.04 16.92
N GLU A 90 106.11 -1.75 15.80
CA GLU A 90 107.22 -1.64 14.86
C GLU A 90 107.15 -0.33 14.05
N ALA A 91 105.95 0.08 13.64
CA ALA A 91 105.74 1.37 12.97
C ALA A 91 106.15 2.56 13.87
N GLU A 92 105.78 2.51 15.15
CA GLU A 92 106.15 3.54 16.14
C GLU A 92 107.65 3.54 16.44
N ALA A 93 108.25 2.37 16.69
CA ALA A 93 109.68 2.23 16.91
C ALA A 93 110.49 2.70 15.70
N GLY A 94 110.05 2.35 14.49
CA GLY A 94 110.70 2.76 13.25
C GLY A 94 110.58 4.25 12.96
N LEU A 95 109.50 4.93 13.41
CA LEU A 95 109.43 6.39 13.38
C LEU A 95 110.39 7.05 14.38
N GLU A 96 110.58 6.45 15.56
CA GLU A 96 111.49 6.94 16.59
C GLU A 96 112.96 6.75 16.20
N ASP A 97 113.33 5.58 15.71
CA ASP A 97 114.70 5.22 15.30
C ASP A 97 115.05 5.64 13.86
N GLY A 98 114.03 6.09 13.11
CA GLY A 98 114.04 6.65 11.76
C GLY A 98 114.29 5.65 10.65
N SER A 99 113.96 4.39 10.90
CA SER A 99 113.74 3.38 9.86
C SER A 99 112.52 3.74 9.00
N TYR A 100 111.53 4.45 9.55
CA TYR A 100 110.36 4.97 8.84
C TYR A 100 110.27 6.50 8.91
N TYR A 101 109.78 7.12 7.83
CA TYR A 101 109.49 8.55 7.77
C TYR A 101 108.00 8.89 7.94
N MET A 102 107.14 7.90 7.72
CA MET A 102 105.70 7.94 7.96
C MET A 102 105.20 6.58 8.48
N ALA A 103 104.18 6.61 9.34
CA ALA A 103 103.36 5.44 9.66
C ALA A 103 101.89 5.76 9.36
N LEU A 104 101.23 4.92 8.56
CA LEU A 104 99.80 4.97 8.24
C LEU A 104 99.08 3.86 9.00
N THR A 105 98.03 4.19 9.75
CA THR A 105 97.21 3.23 10.50
C THR A 105 95.78 3.25 9.98
N ILE A 106 95.30 2.07 9.58
CA ILE A 106 93.90 1.80 9.22
C ILE A 106 93.23 1.21 10.48
N PRO A 107 92.20 1.86 11.06
CA PRO A 107 91.58 1.43 12.31
C PRO A 107 90.62 0.24 12.14
N GLU A 108 90.21 -0.40 13.25
CA GLU A 108 89.38 -1.62 13.23
C GLU A 108 88.01 -1.49 12.56
N ASN A 109 87.41 -0.29 12.61
CA ASN A 109 86.04 -0.02 12.15
C ASN A 109 86.01 0.66 10.77
N PHE A 110 87.07 0.54 9.98
CA PHE A 110 87.22 1.25 8.72
C PHE A 110 86.22 0.75 7.67
N SER A 111 86.11 -0.57 7.48
CA SER A 111 85.11 -1.18 6.59
C SER A 111 83.67 -1.08 7.12
N GLU A 112 83.47 -1.15 8.43
CA GLU A 112 82.14 -1.01 9.06
C GLU A 112 81.57 0.40 8.84
N ASN A 113 82.38 1.45 9.04
CA ASN A 113 81.92 2.82 8.83
C ASN A 113 81.51 3.09 7.37
N ALA A 114 82.14 2.40 6.41
CA ALA A 114 81.81 2.50 4.99
C ALA A 114 80.36 2.06 4.66
N THR A 115 79.70 1.28 5.52
CA THR A 115 78.33 0.78 5.25
C THR A 115 77.22 1.62 5.89
N THR A 116 77.57 2.63 6.68
CA THR A 116 76.61 3.35 7.54
C THR A 116 75.85 4.49 6.84
N LEU A 117 76.01 4.69 5.52
CA LEU A 117 75.45 5.85 4.81
C LEU A 117 73.92 5.98 4.98
N LEU A 118 73.20 4.85 4.97
CA LEU A 118 71.74 4.81 5.06
C LEU A 118 71.22 4.64 6.50
N ASP A 119 72.11 4.55 7.48
CA ASP A 119 71.74 4.49 8.90
C ASP A 119 71.28 5.87 9.40
N GLU A 120 70.54 5.90 10.52
CA GLU A 120 70.10 7.17 11.14
C GLU A 120 71.27 8.10 11.56
N ALA A 121 72.47 7.56 11.78
CA ALA A 121 73.64 8.29 12.24
C ALA A 121 74.94 7.80 11.55
N PRO A 122 75.21 8.22 10.30
CA PRO A 122 76.36 7.74 9.52
C PRO A 122 77.70 8.12 10.18
N GLN A 123 78.67 7.21 10.09
CA GLN A 123 80.03 7.36 10.62
C GLN A 123 81.04 7.53 9.49
N GLN A 124 82.04 8.39 9.69
CA GLN A 124 83.10 8.62 8.69
C GLN A 124 84.21 7.57 8.80
N MET A 125 84.78 7.17 7.67
CA MET A 125 86.03 6.40 7.64
C MET A 125 87.21 7.29 8.07
N GLU A 126 88.03 6.83 9.00
CA GLU A 126 89.18 7.57 9.52
C GLU A 126 90.50 6.87 9.15
N LEU A 127 91.47 7.62 8.63
CA LEU A 127 92.85 7.17 8.45
C LEU A 127 93.77 8.04 9.30
N THR A 128 94.65 7.41 10.08
CA THR A 128 95.64 8.12 10.89
C THR A 128 97.02 7.99 10.25
N TYR A 129 97.70 9.09 9.98
CA TYR A 129 99.11 9.06 9.59
C TYR A 129 99.98 9.90 10.55
N ARG A 130 101.23 9.46 10.76
CA ARG A 130 102.22 10.12 11.62
C ARG A 130 103.52 10.28 10.85
N THR A 131 104.19 11.44 10.97
CA THR A 131 105.47 11.71 10.28
C THR A 131 106.54 12.26 11.24
N SER A 132 107.82 12.08 10.89
CA SER A 132 108.96 12.51 11.72
C SER A 132 109.68 13.75 11.15
N ALA A 133 109.09 14.93 11.35
CA ALA A 133 109.66 16.20 10.86
C ALA A 133 111.01 16.57 11.50
N GLY A 134 111.29 16.08 12.72
CA GLY A 134 112.54 16.35 13.44
C GLY A 134 113.77 15.68 12.83
N ARG A 135 113.59 14.60 12.05
CA ARG A 135 114.67 13.88 11.36
C ARG A 135 114.89 14.37 9.93
N SER A 136 113.81 14.57 9.18
CA SER A 136 113.87 15.18 7.85
C SER A 136 112.59 15.97 7.58
N TYR A 137 112.70 17.30 7.65
CA TYR A 137 111.58 18.19 7.36
C TYR A 137 111.04 17.99 5.94
N ILE A 138 111.93 17.73 4.97
CA ILE A 138 111.56 17.49 3.56
C ILE A 138 110.79 16.16 3.45
N ALA A 139 111.28 15.08 4.05
CA ALA A 139 110.60 13.78 4.00
C ALA A 139 109.21 13.82 4.66
N SER A 140 109.05 14.56 5.77
CA SER A 140 107.76 14.70 6.45
C SER A 140 106.70 15.44 5.62
N LYS A 141 107.11 16.35 4.73
CA LYS A 141 106.19 17.06 3.83
C LYS A 141 105.83 16.24 2.60
N LEU A 142 106.77 15.46 2.08
CA LEU A 142 106.54 14.55 0.96
C LEU A 142 105.56 13.44 1.35
N THR A 143 105.81 12.78 2.47
CA THR A 143 104.93 11.70 2.98
C THR A 143 103.54 12.18 3.39
N ALA A 144 103.41 13.38 3.98
CA ALA A 144 102.09 13.96 4.27
C ALA A 144 101.27 14.30 3.01
N SER A 145 101.94 14.58 1.88
CA SER A 145 101.25 14.78 0.60
C SER A 145 100.66 13.47 0.07
N ALA A 146 101.45 12.39 0.12
CA ALA A 146 101.02 11.05 -0.28
C ALA A 146 99.84 10.54 0.57
N ALA A 147 99.82 10.83 1.87
CA ALA A 147 98.70 10.46 2.74
C ALA A 147 97.36 11.13 2.33
N ASN A 148 97.39 12.35 1.79
CA ASN A 148 96.17 13.00 1.28
C ASN A 148 95.70 12.38 -0.03
N GLU A 149 96.62 12.00 -0.92
CA GLU A 149 96.31 11.33 -2.18
C GLU A 149 95.63 9.96 -1.94
N ILE A 150 96.15 9.17 -1.00
CA ILE A 150 95.54 7.91 -0.56
C ILE A 150 94.10 8.13 -0.06
N LYS A 151 93.88 9.17 0.76
CA LYS A 151 92.55 9.51 1.29
C LYS A 151 91.57 9.91 0.17
N ASP A 152 92.02 10.66 -0.82
CA ASP A 152 91.18 11.12 -1.92
C ASP A 152 90.75 9.93 -2.82
N THR A 153 91.68 9.01 -3.18
CA THR A 153 91.35 7.79 -3.93
C THR A 153 90.29 6.92 -3.25
N ILE A 154 90.42 6.69 -1.93
CA ILE A 154 89.43 5.91 -1.18
C ILE A 154 88.07 6.61 -1.15
N SER A 155 88.06 7.94 -1.06
CA SER A 155 86.82 8.72 -1.03
C SER A 155 86.05 8.58 -2.34
N ASP A 156 86.75 8.56 -3.49
CA ASP A 156 86.14 8.39 -4.81
C ASP A 156 85.53 6.99 -4.96
N GLU A 157 86.28 5.94 -4.60
CA GLU A 157 85.82 4.54 -4.72
C GLU A 157 84.56 4.28 -3.87
N VAL A 158 84.52 4.76 -2.63
CA VAL A 158 83.35 4.60 -1.75
C VAL A 158 82.15 5.44 -2.22
N THR A 159 82.40 6.63 -2.77
CA THR A 159 81.31 7.48 -3.31
C THR A 159 80.65 6.84 -4.54
N ALA A 160 81.39 6.10 -5.36
CA ALA A 160 80.83 5.38 -6.50
C ALA A 160 79.87 4.27 -6.05
N ILE A 161 80.24 3.50 -5.02
CA ILE A 161 79.40 2.43 -4.42
C ILE A 161 78.10 3.02 -3.85
N TYR A 162 78.18 4.20 -3.23
CA TYR A 162 77.00 4.90 -2.72
C TYR A 162 76.07 5.37 -3.82
N ALA A 163 76.60 5.89 -4.93
CA ALA A 163 75.79 6.31 -6.08
C ALA A 163 75.05 5.12 -6.69
N GLU A 164 75.71 3.97 -6.88
CA GLU A 164 75.11 2.73 -7.36
C GLU A 164 73.89 2.31 -6.51
N THR A 165 74.08 2.21 -5.20
CA THR A 165 73.01 1.81 -4.27
C THR A 165 71.79 2.73 -4.34
N VAL A 166 71.99 4.04 -4.47
CA VAL A 166 70.89 5.01 -4.56
C VAL A 166 70.11 4.87 -5.88
N PHE A 167 70.80 4.66 -7.00
CA PHE A 167 70.14 4.51 -8.30
C PHE A 167 69.38 3.19 -8.43
N ASP A 168 69.89 2.09 -7.88
CA ASP A 168 69.18 0.81 -7.81
C ASP A 168 67.87 0.94 -7.02
N GLN A 169 67.89 1.67 -5.90
CA GLN A 169 66.69 1.89 -5.09
C GLN A 169 65.65 2.76 -5.83
N LEU A 170 66.09 3.74 -6.63
CA LEU A 170 65.20 4.54 -7.48
C LEU A 170 64.56 3.69 -8.59
N GLN A 171 65.29 2.71 -9.14
CA GLN A 171 64.75 1.79 -10.13
C GLN A 171 63.69 0.86 -9.52
N ALA A 172 63.89 0.35 -8.30
CA ALA A 172 62.88 -0.41 -7.57
C ALA A 172 61.59 0.42 -7.32
N VAL A 173 61.72 1.72 -7.03
CA VAL A 173 60.57 2.63 -6.91
C VAL A 173 59.86 2.80 -8.26
N ALA A 174 60.60 2.91 -9.36
CA ALA A 174 60.03 3.02 -10.70
C ALA A 174 59.25 1.77 -11.11
N ASP A 175 59.71 0.58 -10.75
CA ASP A 175 59.00 -0.67 -10.97
C ASP A 175 57.73 -0.76 -10.12
N GLY A 176 57.79 -0.39 -8.84
CA GLY A 176 56.60 -0.29 -7.98
C GLY A 176 55.55 0.69 -8.51
N MET A 177 55.97 1.80 -9.13
CA MET A 177 55.06 2.72 -9.82
C MET A 177 54.42 2.11 -11.07
N THR A 178 55.14 1.24 -11.80
CA THR A 178 54.57 0.50 -12.94
C THR A 178 53.47 -0.46 -12.46
N GLU A 179 53.76 -1.25 -11.42
CA GLU A 179 52.79 -2.19 -10.85
C GLU A 179 51.55 -1.47 -10.29
N ALA A 180 51.73 -0.31 -9.65
CA ALA A 180 50.62 0.52 -9.19
C ALA A 180 49.78 1.12 -10.34
N ALA A 181 50.41 1.47 -11.48
CA ALA A 181 49.71 1.90 -12.68
C ALA A 181 48.87 0.78 -13.27
N GLU A 182 49.39 -0.45 -13.33
CA GLU A 182 48.65 -1.64 -13.76
C GLU A 182 47.46 -1.96 -12.82
N GLY A 183 47.66 -1.84 -11.50
CA GLY A 183 46.58 -1.96 -10.52
C GLY A 183 45.49 -0.89 -10.70
N SER A 184 45.87 0.35 -11.06
CA SER A 184 44.92 1.43 -11.38
C SER A 184 44.13 1.12 -12.66
N ALA A 185 44.76 0.49 -13.66
CA ALA A 185 44.09 0.02 -14.86
C ALA A 185 43.09 -1.12 -14.56
N GLN A 186 43.44 -2.08 -13.70
CA GLN A 186 42.49 -3.11 -13.25
C GLN A 186 41.29 -2.52 -12.50
N LEU A 187 41.52 -1.49 -11.68
CA LEU A 187 40.45 -0.77 -10.98
C LEU A 187 39.55 -0.01 -11.97
N SER A 188 40.14 0.58 -13.01
CA SER A 188 39.41 1.21 -14.12
C SER A 188 38.51 0.20 -14.83
N ASP A 189 39.06 -0.96 -15.25
CA ASP A 189 38.29 -2.04 -15.89
C ASP A 189 37.15 -2.58 -14.99
N GLY A 190 37.43 -2.80 -13.70
CA GLY A 190 36.41 -3.21 -12.74
C GLY A 190 35.30 -2.17 -12.57
N THR A 191 35.66 -0.87 -12.58
CA THR A 191 34.71 0.24 -12.53
C THR A 191 33.82 0.28 -13.77
N VAL A 192 34.36 0.01 -14.96
CA VAL A 192 33.57 -0.14 -16.20
C VAL A 192 32.53 -1.26 -16.05
N GLN A 193 32.92 -2.44 -15.57
CA GLN A 193 32.00 -3.56 -15.39
C GLN A 193 30.86 -3.23 -14.40
N ILE A 194 31.19 -2.58 -13.27
CA ILE A 194 30.17 -2.15 -12.29
C ILE A 194 29.24 -1.11 -12.93
N LYS A 195 29.78 -0.17 -13.71
CA LYS A 195 29.03 0.86 -14.42
C LYS A 195 28.01 0.24 -15.39
N GLU A 196 28.44 -0.70 -16.23
CA GLU A 196 27.56 -1.43 -17.17
C GLU A 196 26.49 -2.26 -16.43
N GLY A 197 26.87 -2.94 -15.35
CA GLY A 197 25.93 -3.67 -14.50
C GLY A 197 24.90 -2.74 -13.84
N ASN A 198 25.32 -1.56 -13.42
CA ASN A 198 24.46 -0.54 -12.82
C ASN A 198 23.51 0.11 -13.86
N GLU A 199 23.96 0.34 -15.09
CA GLU A 199 23.08 0.77 -16.20
C GLU A 199 22.01 -0.29 -16.53
N SER A 200 22.39 -1.56 -16.51
CA SER A 200 21.44 -2.68 -16.66
C SER A 200 20.45 -2.74 -15.48
N LEU A 201 20.92 -2.49 -14.25
CA LEU A 201 20.05 -2.40 -13.06
C LEU A 201 19.05 -1.26 -13.19
N THR A 202 19.50 -0.06 -13.59
CA THR A 202 18.64 1.11 -13.84
C THR A 202 17.53 0.76 -14.82
N THR A 203 17.89 0.21 -15.99
CA THR A 203 16.93 -0.19 -17.04
C THR A 203 15.89 -1.20 -16.54
N ASN A 204 16.33 -2.19 -15.76
CA ASN A 204 15.43 -3.21 -15.20
C ASN A 204 14.50 -2.64 -14.12
N LEU A 205 14.97 -1.68 -13.31
CA LEU A 205 14.16 -0.97 -12.32
C LEU A 205 13.10 -0.08 -12.98
N GLU A 206 13.45 0.62 -14.06
CA GLU A 206 12.47 1.37 -14.86
C GLU A 206 11.42 0.43 -15.48
N THR A 207 11.87 -0.72 -16.01
CA THR A 207 10.98 -1.76 -16.56
C THR A 207 10.05 -2.30 -15.49
N LEU A 208 10.56 -2.57 -14.28
CA LEU A 208 9.76 -3.02 -13.14
C LEU A 208 8.76 -1.94 -12.72
N ALA A 209 9.16 -0.68 -12.64
CA ALA A 209 8.28 0.43 -12.30
C ALA A 209 7.10 0.55 -13.27
N ASN A 210 7.39 0.48 -14.58
CA ASN A 210 6.38 0.55 -15.64
C ASN A 210 5.47 -0.68 -15.69
N SER A 211 6.03 -1.88 -15.51
CA SER A 211 5.26 -3.12 -15.46
C SER A 211 4.34 -3.15 -14.24
N THR A 212 4.78 -2.58 -13.12
CA THR A 212 3.97 -2.50 -11.90
C THR A 212 2.84 -1.48 -12.03
N LEU A 213 3.03 -0.38 -12.76
CA LEU A 213 1.93 0.50 -13.16
C LEU A 213 0.91 -0.23 -14.04
N THR A 214 1.37 -1.03 -15.01
CA THR A 214 0.47 -1.86 -15.83
C THR A 214 -0.33 -2.84 -14.98
N PHE A 215 0.31 -3.44 -13.97
CA PHE A 215 -0.37 -4.30 -13.00
C PHE A 215 -1.37 -3.53 -12.14
N SER A 216 -1.03 -2.32 -11.71
CA SER A 216 -1.93 -1.39 -11.00
C SER A 216 -3.17 -1.07 -11.83
N ASP A 217 -3.01 -0.71 -13.11
CA ASP A 217 -4.12 -0.46 -14.04
C ASP A 217 -5.00 -1.70 -14.22
N GLY A 218 -4.38 -2.89 -14.28
CA GLY A 218 -5.08 -4.16 -14.31
C GLY A 218 -5.89 -4.43 -13.04
N ALA A 219 -5.35 -4.12 -11.86
CA ALA A 219 -6.04 -4.25 -10.59
C ALA A 219 -7.21 -3.26 -10.47
N ASP A 220 -7.06 -2.03 -10.95
CA ASP A 220 -8.15 -1.04 -11.03
C ASP A 220 -9.24 -1.50 -12.00
N THR A 221 -8.86 -2.05 -13.16
CA THR A 221 -9.80 -2.64 -14.12
C THR A 221 -10.59 -3.79 -13.48
N LEU A 222 -9.92 -4.66 -12.72
CA LEU A 222 -10.58 -5.72 -11.97
C LEU A 222 -11.51 -5.16 -10.89
N SER A 223 -11.10 -4.10 -10.19
CA SER A 223 -11.91 -3.42 -9.18
C SER A 223 -13.21 -2.86 -9.79
N VAL A 224 -13.12 -2.19 -10.94
CA VAL A 224 -14.29 -1.69 -11.69
C VAL A 224 -15.18 -2.85 -12.16
N GLY A 225 -14.58 -3.94 -12.64
CA GLY A 225 -15.29 -5.15 -13.03
C GLY A 225 -16.05 -5.77 -11.84
N LEU A 226 -15.41 -5.84 -10.67
CA LEU A 226 -16.02 -6.34 -9.44
C LEU A 226 -17.16 -5.44 -8.95
N GLN A 227 -16.99 -4.12 -8.99
CA GLN A 227 -18.08 -3.19 -8.66
C GLN A 227 -19.27 -3.35 -9.61
N THR A 228 -19.02 -3.55 -10.91
CA THR A 228 -20.08 -3.81 -11.89
C THR A 228 -20.79 -5.14 -11.60
N TYR A 229 -20.03 -6.18 -11.27
CA TYR A 229 -20.57 -7.47 -10.87
C TYR A 229 -21.42 -7.37 -9.59
N LEU A 230 -20.93 -6.68 -8.57
CA LEU A 230 -21.66 -6.45 -7.31
C LEU A 230 -22.95 -5.68 -7.54
N GLY A 231 -22.95 -4.64 -8.37
CA GLY A 231 -24.19 -3.97 -8.77
C GLY A 231 -25.18 -4.90 -9.50
N GLY A 232 -24.68 -5.95 -10.18
CA GLY A 232 -25.52 -7.02 -10.71
C GLY A 232 -26.08 -7.96 -9.64
N VAL A 233 -25.28 -8.28 -8.62
CA VAL A 233 -25.70 -9.07 -7.45
C VAL A 233 -26.77 -8.32 -6.64
N ASP A 234 -26.60 -7.03 -6.42
CA ASP A 234 -27.58 -6.18 -5.72
C ASP A 234 -28.93 -6.18 -6.46
N ARG A 235 -28.91 -6.05 -7.79
CA ARG A 235 -30.14 -6.14 -8.61
C ARG A 235 -30.80 -7.52 -8.55
N LEU A 236 -30.00 -8.58 -8.44
CA LEU A 236 -30.52 -9.94 -8.26
C LEU A 236 -31.14 -10.11 -6.88
N ASP A 237 -30.52 -9.56 -5.84
CA ASP A 237 -31.02 -9.54 -4.47
C ASP A 237 -32.37 -8.82 -4.39
N GLU A 238 -32.47 -7.61 -4.95
CA GLU A 238 -33.74 -6.87 -5.07
C GLU A 238 -34.82 -7.69 -5.78
N GLY A 239 -34.45 -8.38 -6.87
CA GLY A 239 -35.35 -9.26 -7.61
C GLY A 239 -35.80 -10.48 -6.79
N ALA A 240 -34.89 -11.10 -6.04
CA ALA A 240 -35.17 -12.22 -5.15
C ALA A 240 -36.12 -11.80 -4.02
N GLN A 241 -35.87 -10.65 -3.39
CA GLN A 241 -36.74 -10.07 -2.37
C GLN A 241 -38.15 -9.76 -2.93
N ALA A 242 -38.25 -9.14 -4.11
CA ALA A 242 -39.53 -8.84 -4.74
C ALA A 242 -40.33 -10.11 -5.09
N LEU A 243 -39.65 -11.18 -5.54
CA LEU A 243 -40.29 -12.47 -5.81
C LEU A 243 -40.71 -13.17 -4.52
N ASN A 244 -39.90 -13.11 -3.46
CA ASN A 244 -40.22 -13.63 -2.13
C ASN A 244 -41.47 -12.95 -1.56
N ASP A 245 -41.57 -11.62 -1.66
CA ASP A 245 -42.74 -10.85 -1.28
C ASP A 245 -44.00 -11.27 -2.07
N GLY A 246 -43.84 -11.50 -3.38
CA GLY A 246 -44.91 -11.99 -4.25
C GLY A 246 -45.39 -13.39 -3.85
N ALA A 247 -44.46 -14.32 -3.61
CA ALA A 247 -44.74 -15.67 -3.17
C ALA A 247 -45.42 -15.68 -1.80
N SER A 248 -44.96 -14.83 -0.87
CA SER A 248 -45.57 -14.65 0.45
C SER A 248 -47.02 -14.15 0.37
N LYS A 249 -47.28 -13.13 -0.46
CA LYS A 249 -48.65 -12.62 -0.71
C LYS A 249 -49.57 -13.67 -1.32
N LEU A 250 -49.05 -14.48 -2.25
CA LEU A 250 -49.80 -15.57 -2.87
C LEU A 250 -50.15 -16.64 -1.82
N ALA A 251 -49.15 -17.11 -1.06
CA ALA A 251 -49.34 -18.08 0.02
C ALA A 251 -50.36 -17.59 1.06
N ALA A 252 -50.28 -16.33 1.48
CA ALA A 252 -51.20 -15.72 2.43
C ALA A 252 -52.66 -15.60 1.91
N SER A 253 -52.85 -15.56 0.59
CA SER A 253 -54.18 -15.41 -0.03
C SER A 253 -54.89 -16.75 -0.27
N MET A 254 -54.15 -17.88 -0.31
CA MET A 254 -54.71 -19.20 -0.58
C MET A 254 -55.75 -19.68 0.45
N PRO A 255 -55.59 -19.46 1.78
CA PRO A 255 -56.60 -19.86 2.76
C PRO A 255 -57.97 -19.19 2.55
N ALA A 256 -57.98 -17.93 2.11
CA ALA A 256 -59.21 -17.20 1.81
C ALA A 256 -59.92 -17.77 0.56
N LEU A 257 -59.15 -18.11 -0.47
CA LEU A 257 -59.67 -18.78 -1.67
C LEU A 257 -60.24 -20.17 -1.33
N GLN A 258 -59.50 -20.98 -0.56
CA GLN A 258 -59.93 -22.29 -0.11
C GLN A 258 -61.26 -22.21 0.68
N THR A 259 -61.36 -21.23 1.59
CA THR A 259 -62.60 -20.96 2.34
C THR A 259 -63.76 -20.55 1.41
N GLY A 260 -63.49 -19.72 0.40
CA GLY A 260 -64.49 -19.30 -0.59
C GLY A 260 -65.02 -20.45 -1.44
N VAL A 261 -64.13 -21.32 -1.92
CA VAL A 261 -64.49 -22.53 -2.69
C VAL A 261 -65.31 -23.49 -1.83
N GLY A 262 -64.93 -23.67 -0.55
CA GLY A 262 -65.71 -24.47 0.41
C GLY A 262 -67.15 -23.98 0.56
N LYS A 263 -67.36 -22.67 0.80
CA LYS A 263 -68.71 -22.09 0.91
C LYS A 263 -69.55 -22.27 -0.36
N LEU A 264 -68.93 -22.15 -1.53
CA LEU A 264 -69.63 -22.33 -2.80
C LEU A 264 -70.03 -23.79 -3.01
N ASN A 265 -69.17 -24.74 -2.60
CA ASN A 265 -69.47 -26.16 -2.62
C ASN A 265 -70.64 -26.50 -1.67
N ASP A 266 -70.63 -25.97 -0.45
CA ASP A 266 -71.72 -26.14 0.52
C ASP A 266 -73.06 -25.64 -0.05
N GLY A 267 -73.05 -24.48 -0.73
CA GLY A 267 -74.23 -23.94 -1.41
C GLY A 267 -74.72 -24.80 -2.58
N ALA A 268 -73.81 -25.39 -3.36
CA ALA A 268 -74.14 -26.31 -4.44
C ALA A 268 -74.82 -27.58 -3.90
N VAL A 269 -74.28 -28.16 -2.81
CA VAL A 269 -74.85 -29.33 -2.12
C VAL A 269 -76.24 -29.02 -1.55
N ALA A 270 -76.39 -27.93 -0.79
CA ALA A 270 -77.67 -27.54 -0.19
C ALA A 270 -78.78 -27.32 -1.25
N THR A 271 -78.42 -26.77 -2.40
CA THR A 271 -79.36 -26.56 -3.51
C THR A 271 -79.76 -27.88 -4.17
N ALA A 272 -78.84 -28.85 -4.32
CA ALA A 272 -79.15 -30.20 -4.83
C ALA A 272 -80.11 -30.95 -3.89
N GLU A 273 -79.94 -30.82 -2.58
CA GLU A 273 -80.85 -31.35 -1.55
C GLU A 273 -82.24 -30.70 -1.64
N GLY A 274 -82.29 -29.38 -1.82
CA GLY A 274 -83.52 -28.62 -2.06
C GLY A 274 -84.27 -29.08 -3.32
N SER A 275 -83.56 -29.28 -4.43
CA SER A 275 -84.12 -29.82 -5.67
C SER A 275 -84.68 -31.24 -5.51
N THR A 276 -84.02 -32.07 -4.71
CA THR A 276 -84.50 -33.42 -4.37
C THR A 276 -85.83 -33.35 -3.60
N SER A 277 -85.91 -32.46 -2.61
CA SER A 277 -87.14 -32.25 -1.83
C SER A 277 -88.30 -31.74 -2.68
N LEU A 278 -88.04 -30.80 -3.60
CA LEU A 278 -89.03 -30.29 -4.55
C LEU A 278 -89.53 -31.39 -5.50
N SER A 279 -88.63 -32.20 -6.06
CA SER A 279 -88.97 -33.33 -6.94
C SER A 279 -89.92 -34.31 -6.23
N ASN A 280 -89.59 -34.70 -4.99
CA ASN A 280 -90.42 -35.59 -4.18
C ASN A 280 -91.81 -35.00 -3.87
N GLY A 281 -91.88 -33.70 -3.58
CA GLY A 281 -93.14 -32.99 -3.36
C GLY A 281 -94.02 -32.95 -4.62
N LEU A 282 -93.41 -32.74 -5.79
CA LEU A 282 -94.11 -32.73 -7.07
C LEU A 282 -94.62 -34.13 -7.47
N SER A 283 -93.84 -35.19 -7.23
CA SER A 283 -94.32 -36.57 -7.43
C SER A 283 -95.52 -36.91 -6.55
N SER A 284 -95.55 -36.41 -5.32
CA SER A 284 -96.70 -36.56 -4.41
C SER A 284 -97.92 -35.79 -4.92
N LEU A 285 -97.73 -34.58 -5.44
CA LEU A 285 -98.80 -33.76 -6.02
C LEU A 285 -99.41 -34.40 -7.28
N VAL A 286 -98.58 -34.96 -8.17
CA VAL A 286 -99.02 -35.74 -9.33
C VAL A 286 -99.89 -36.93 -8.90
N THR A 287 -99.44 -37.67 -7.88
CA THR A 287 -100.17 -38.84 -7.36
C THR A 287 -101.54 -38.46 -6.79
N ASN A 288 -101.60 -37.39 -6.00
CA ASN A 288 -102.86 -36.88 -5.44
C ASN A 288 -103.80 -36.32 -6.53
N SER A 289 -103.23 -35.66 -7.54
CA SER A 289 -103.97 -35.12 -8.69
C SER A 289 -104.66 -36.22 -9.50
N LEU A 290 -103.95 -37.32 -9.80
CA LEU A 290 -104.50 -38.50 -10.47
C LEU A 290 -105.63 -39.15 -9.66
N THR A 291 -105.46 -39.27 -8.34
CA THR A 291 -106.48 -39.84 -7.45
C THR A 291 -107.78 -39.01 -7.48
N LEU A 292 -107.66 -37.69 -7.45
CA LEU A 292 -108.80 -36.78 -7.52
C LEU A 292 -109.48 -36.82 -8.91
N SER A 293 -108.70 -36.94 -9.98
CA SER A 293 -109.21 -37.12 -11.34
C SER A 293 -110.10 -38.37 -11.44
N THR A 294 -109.66 -39.50 -10.89
CA THR A 294 -110.47 -40.74 -10.84
C THR A 294 -111.76 -40.55 -10.04
N GLY A 295 -111.73 -39.76 -8.96
CA GLY A 295 -112.92 -39.38 -8.19
C GLY A 295 -113.92 -38.55 -9.02
N MET A 296 -113.43 -37.65 -9.87
CA MET A 296 -114.27 -36.84 -10.77
C MET A 296 -114.93 -37.66 -11.86
N ASP A 297 -114.24 -38.66 -12.41
CA ASP A 297 -114.84 -39.60 -13.38
C ASP A 297 -116.01 -40.38 -12.75
N THR A 298 -115.89 -40.75 -11.49
CA THR A 298 -116.95 -41.41 -10.72
C THR A 298 -118.14 -40.46 -10.50
N LEU A 299 -117.89 -39.20 -10.12
CA LEU A 299 -118.94 -38.18 -9.95
C LEU A 299 -119.69 -37.89 -11.25
N ASN A 300 -118.96 -37.71 -12.37
CA ASN A 300 -119.55 -37.54 -13.69
C ASN A 300 -120.47 -38.71 -14.08
N SER A 301 -120.08 -39.93 -13.72
CA SER A 301 -120.88 -41.13 -13.97
C SER A 301 -122.18 -41.15 -13.15
N GLY A 302 -122.13 -40.72 -11.87
CA GLY A 302 -123.31 -40.59 -11.02
C GLY A 302 -124.29 -39.50 -11.48
N ILE A 303 -123.78 -38.34 -11.92
CA ILE A 303 -124.60 -37.24 -12.46
C ILE A 303 -125.38 -37.71 -13.70
N ARG A 304 -124.78 -38.54 -14.56
CA ARG A 304 -125.46 -39.12 -15.72
C ARG A 304 -126.63 -40.02 -15.33
N GLN A 305 -126.48 -40.87 -14.31
CA GLN A 305 -127.57 -41.74 -13.83
C GLN A 305 -128.75 -40.93 -13.28
N VAL A 306 -128.50 -39.85 -12.54
CA VAL A 306 -129.56 -38.96 -12.02
C VAL A 306 -130.28 -38.23 -13.16
N SER A 307 -129.56 -37.82 -14.21
CA SER A 307 -130.15 -37.23 -15.42
C SER A 307 -131.14 -38.17 -16.10
N GLU A 308 -130.79 -39.45 -16.26
CA GLU A 308 -131.63 -40.47 -16.89
C GLU A 308 -132.91 -40.75 -16.07
N GLY A 309 -132.79 -40.80 -14.72
CA GLY A 309 -133.93 -40.97 -13.82
C GLY A 309 -134.91 -39.78 -13.82
N SER A 310 -134.39 -38.56 -13.83
CA SER A 310 -135.19 -37.32 -13.88
C SER A 310 -136.01 -37.20 -15.18
N ALA A 311 -135.44 -37.61 -16.31
CA ALA A 311 -136.14 -37.64 -17.59
C ALA A 311 -137.33 -38.62 -17.58
N SER A 312 -137.17 -39.78 -16.95
CA SER A 312 -138.23 -40.79 -16.81
C SER A 312 -139.39 -40.31 -15.92
N LEU A 313 -139.09 -39.61 -14.82
CA LEU A 313 -140.10 -39.02 -13.94
C LEU A 313 -140.95 -37.97 -14.68
N THR A 314 -140.29 -37.08 -15.42
CA THR A 314 -140.98 -36.03 -16.21
C THR A 314 -141.96 -36.64 -17.23
N ALA A 315 -141.56 -37.73 -17.90
CA ALA A 315 -142.41 -38.43 -18.85
C ALA A 315 -143.66 -39.08 -18.20
N GLY A 316 -143.51 -39.70 -17.03
CA GLY A 316 -144.63 -40.34 -16.31
C GLY A 316 -145.69 -39.34 -15.83
N LEU A 317 -145.27 -38.15 -15.39
CA LEU A 317 -146.18 -37.09 -14.95
C LEU A 317 -146.98 -36.46 -16.09
N ALA A 318 -146.39 -36.34 -17.28
CA ALA A 318 -147.11 -35.89 -18.47
C ALA A 318 -148.27 -36.85 -18.81
N ALA A 319 -148.05 -38.16 -18.71
CA ALA A 319 -149.08 -39.16 -18.95
C ALA A 319 -150.26 -39.06 -17.97
N LEU A 320 -150.00 -38.92 -16.66
CA LEU A 320 -151.02 -38.81 -15.61
C LEU A 320 -151.95 -37.61 -15.79
N ASN A 321 -151.40 -36.45 -16.19
CA ASN A 321 -152.18 -35.24 -16.43
C ASN A 321 -153.22 -35.41 -17.54
N THR A 322 -152.90 -36.24 -18.54
CA THR A 322 -153.76 -36.45 -19.72
C THR A 322 -154.99 -37.30 -19.41
N SER A 323 -154.93 -38.18 -18.40
CA SER A 323 -156.02 -39.09 -18.02
C SER A 323 -157.09 -38.46 -17.12
N LEU A 324 -156.82 -37.32 -16.49
CA LEU A 324 -157.72 -36.69 -15.49
C LEU A 324 -158.70 -35.66 -16.08
N THR A 325 -158.65 -35.38 -17.39
CA THR A 325 -159.41 -34.30 -18.05
C THR A 325 -160.33 -34.77 -19.19
N SER A 326 -160.75 -36.05 -19.24
CA SER A 326 -161.57 -36.58 -20.33
C SER A 326 -163.07 -36.22 -20.22
N ALA A 327 -163.69 -35.84 -21.34
CA ALA A 327 -165.06 -35.30 -21.41
C ALA A 327 -166.18 -36.29 -21.01
N GLU A 328 -165.91 -37.60 -21.02
CA GLU A 328 -166.89 -38.67 -20.74
C GLU A 328 -167.26 -38.79 -19.25
N GLN A 329 -166.34 -38.45 -18.34
CA GLN A 329 -166.57 -38.49 -16.90
C GLN A 329 -167.46 -37.32 -16.41
N GLN A 330 -167.38 -36.15 -17.06
CA GLN A 330 -168.09 -34.93 -16.65
C GLN A 330 -169.61 -35.01 -16.88
N ALA A 331 -170.06 -35.73 -17.92
CA ALA A 331 -171.48 -35.90 -18.24
C ALA A 331 -172.23 -36.80 -17.24
N LYS A 332 -171.56 -37.83 -16.69
CA LYS A 332 -172.15 -38.78 -15.72
C LYS A 332 -172.41 -38.15 -14.34
N LEU A 333 -171.60 -37.16 -13.93
CA LEU A 333 -171.74 -36.43 -12.66
C LEU A 333 -172.95 -35.47 -12.66
N THR A 334 -173.33 -34.93 -13.82
CA THR A 334 -174.48 -34.01 -13.94
C THR A 334 -175.83 -34.76 -13.89
N ALA A 335 -175.89 -35.98 -14.44
CA ALA A 335 -177.09 -36.81 -14.43
C ALA A 335 -177.47 -37.32 -13.02
N LEU A 336 -176.46 -37.60 -12.18
CA LEU A 336 -176.64 -38.08 -10.81
C LEU A 336 -177.29 -37.02 -9.90
N GLN A 337 -176.98 -35.74 -10.14
CA GLN A 337 -177.48 -34.63 -9.32
C GLN A 337 -178.97 -34.36 -9.56
N SER A 338 -179.41 -34.49 -10.81
CA SER A 338 -180.82 -34.30 -11.21
C SER A 338 -181.75 -35.42 -10.70
N GLY A 339 -181.26 -36.66 -10.61
CA GLY A 339 -182.03 -37.79 -10.06
C GLY A 339 -182.25 -37.73 -8.56
N LEU A 340 -181.35 -37.06 -7.82
CA LEU A 340 -181.48 -36.88 -6.37
C LEU A 340 -182.59 -35.87 -6.05
N ASP A 341 -182.72 -34.77 -6.80
CA ASP A 341 -183.75 -33.74 -6.54
C ASP A 341 -185.20 -34.25 -6.67
N GLN A 342 -185.47 -35.24 -7.52
CA GLN A 342 -186.82 -35.81 -7.67
C GLN A 342 -187.28 -36.64 -6.45
N MET A 343 -186.34 -37.27 -5.74
CA MET A 343 -186.63 -38.15 -4.60
C MET A 343 -186.94 -37.36 -3.32
N LYS A 344 -186.37 -36.16 -3.17
CA LYS A 344 -186.63 -35.22 -2.07
C LYS A 344 -188.10 -34.84 -1.97
N ASN A 345 -188.69 -34.47 -3.11
CA ASN A 345 -190.06 -33.97 -3.21
C ASN A 345 -191.11 -35.04 -2.85
N GLY A 346 -190.83 -36.33 -3.10
CA GLY A 346 -191.74 -37.44 -2.78
C GLY A 346 -191.86 -37.74 -1.28
N ILE A 347 -190.76 -37.60 -0.52
CA ILE A 347 -190.71 -37.92 0.91
C ILE A 347 -191.33 -36.78 1.75
N GLU A 348 -191.14 -35.52 1.35
CA GLU A 348 -191.73 -34.34 2.02
C GLU A 348 -193.26 -34.31 1.93
N THR A 349 -193.83 -34.85 0.84
CA THR A 349 -195.29 -34.93 0.63
C THR A 349 -195.95 -35.96 1.56
N LEU A 350 -195.25 -37.07 1.87
CA LEU A 350 -195.75 -38.15 2.70
C LEU A 350 -195.75 -37.80 4.21
N ASP A 351 -194.74 -37.05 4.67
CA ASP A 351 -194.64 -36.54 6.04
C ASP A 351 -195.74 -35.50 6.36
N SER A 352 -196.08 -34.64 5.39
CA SER A 352 -197.15 -33.63 5.54
C SER A 352 -198.56 -34.21 5.74
N GLN A 353 -198.87 -35.40 5.23
CA GLN A 353 -200.22 -35.98 5.31
C GLN A 353 -200.50 -36.72 6.62
N LEU A 354 -199.48 -37.15 7.36
CA LEU A 354 -199.62 -37.88 8.62
C LEU A 354 -199.60 -36.99 9.87
N GLN A 355 -199.19 -35.72 9.76
CA GLN A 355 -199.15 -34.76 10.87
C GLN A 355 -200.46 -34.01 11.14
N GLN A 356 -201.50 -34.07 10.28
CA GLN A 356 -202.71 -33.23 10.46
C GLN A 356 -204.06 -33.95 10.22
N SER A 357 -204.20 -35.17 10.73
CA SER A 357 -205.52 -35.68 11.15
C SER A 357 -205.72 -35.43 12.65
N SER A 358 -206.91 -34.97 13.05
CA SER A 358 -207.26 -34.44 14.37
C SER A 358 -207.81 -35.49 15.35
N LEU A 359 -207.08 -36.60 15.61
CA LEU A 359 -207.67 -37.78 16.30
C LEU A 359 -207.26 -38.04 17.77
N SER A 360 -206.18 -37.48 18.33
CA SER A 360 -205.74 -37.81 19.71
C SER A 360 -206.23 -36.86 20.81
N SER A 361 -206.57 -35.61 20.47
CA SER A 361 -206.93 -34.57 21.45
C SER A 361 -208.41 -34.60 21.86
N ASP A 362 -209.32 -35.00 20.96
CA ASP A 362 -210.76 -35.11 21.24
C ASP A 362 -211.06 -36.14 22.35
N LEU A 363 -210.18 -37.12 22.58
CA LEU A 363 -210.42 -38.18 23.57
C LEU A 363 -209.87 -37.86 24.97
N ALA A 364 -208.74 -37.16 25.12
CA ALA A 364 -208.17 -36.85 26.44
C ALA A 364 -208.82 -35.64 27.13
N THR A 365 -209.22 -34.64 26.33
CA THR A 365 -209.96 -33.44 26.82
C THR A 365 -211.27 -33.82 27.53
N THR A 366 -211.85 -34.98 27.18
CA THR A 366 -213.16 -35.46 27.63
C THR A 366 -213.09 -36.37 28.89
N LEU A 367 -211.94 -36.98 29.23
CA LEU A 367 -211.82 -37.89 30.40
C LEU A 367 -211.20 -37.26 31.66
N SER A 368 -210.31 -36.26 31.57
CA SER A 368 -209.70 -35.64 32.77
C SER A 368 -210.47 -34.43 33.32
N GLN A 369 -211.41 -33.84 32.56
CA GLN A 369 -212.45 -32.99 33.16
C GLN A 369 -213.17 -33.69 34.33
N LEU A 370 -213.17 -35.03 34.37
CA LEU A 370 -213.79 -35.84 35.42
C LEU A 370 -212.92 -36.01 36.69
N ASP A 371 -211.58 -35.99 36.59
CA ASP A 371 -210.65 -36.35 37.68
C ASP A 371 -210.14 -35.13 38.47
N GLY A 372 -209.88 -34.00 37.79
CA GLY A 372 -209.53 -32.75 38.48
C GLY A 372 -210.67 -32.17 39.33
N LEU A 373 -211.93 -32.34 38.86
CA LEU A 373 -213.13 -31.94 39.59
C LEU A 373 -213.23 -32.66 40.95
N SER A 374 -212.83 -33.94 41.00
CA SER A 374 -212.75 -34.77 42.22
C SER A 374 -211.75 -34.23 43.25
N THR A 375 -210.57 -33.79 42.80
CA THR A 375 -209.49 -33.29 43.67
C THR A 375 -209.80 -31.91 44.26
N MET A 376 -210.46 -31.03 43.50
CA MET A 376 -210.74 -29.65 43.92
C MET A 376 -211.92 -29.56 44.91
N ILE A 377 -212.93 -30.41 44.74
CA ILE A 377 -213.98 -30.65 45.75
C ILE A 377 -213.35 -30.96 47.12
N SER A 378 -212.25 -31.73 47.16
CA SER A 378 -211.51 -32.08 48.39
C SER A 378 -210.76 -30.89 49.01
N SER A 379 -210.25 -29.97 48.17
CA SER A 379 -209.61 -28.72 48.65
C SER A 379 -210.61 -27.76 49.30
N PHE A 380 -211.80 -27.58 48.70
CA PHE A 380 -212.88 -26.74 49.21
C PHE A 380 -213.39 -27.22 50.58
N GLN A 381 -213.40 -28.54 50.79
CA GLN A 381 -213.77 -29.16 52.05
C GLN A 381 -212.78 -28.84 53.18
N THR A 382 -211.49 -28.68 52.84
CA THR A 382 -210.44 -28.31 53.81
C THR A 382 -210.59 -26.85 54.22
N GLU A 383 -210.88 -25.94 53.29
CA GLU A 383 -211.09 -24.50 53.56
C GLU A 383 -212.39 -24.20 54.34
N LEU A 384 -213.47 -24.95 54.09
CA LEU A 384 -214.74 -24.78 54.83
C LEU A 384 -214.58 -25.09 56.33
N ASN A 385 -213.70 -26.03 56.67
CA ASN A 385 -213.41 -26.41 58.06
C ASN A 385 -212.63 -25.30 58.80
N THR A 386 -211.72 -24.62 58.11
CA THR A 386 -210.95 -23.49 58.67
C THR A 386 -211.85 -22.29 59.00
N ILE A 387 -212.84 -22.01 58.15
CA ILE A 387 -213.81 -20.92 58.36
C ILE A 387 -214.75 -21.24 59.54
N THR A 388 -215.16 -22.50 59.70
CA THR A 388 -216.05 -22.93 60.79
C THR A 388 -215.37 -22.83 62.17
N ALA A 389 -214.07 -23.10 62.26
CA ALA A 389 -213.31 -22.96 63.51
C ALA A 389 -213.05 -21.50 63.91
N ALA A 390 -212.90 -20.59 62.94
CA ALA A 390 -212.67 -19.16 63.18
C ALA A 390 -213.91 -18.42 63.74
N ALA A 391 -215.09 -19.00 63.61
CA ALA A 391 -216.37 -18.40 63.99
C ALA A 391 -216.88 -18.81 65.39
N ASP A 392 -216.12 -19.59 66.18
CA ASP A 392 -216.54 -20.06 67.52
C ASP A 392 -216.64 -18.89 68.54
N PRO A 393 -217.85 -18.58 69.05
CA PRO A 393 -218.08 -17.45 69.94
C PRO A 393 -217.46 -17.63 71.33
N VAL A 394 -217.16 -18.86 71.78
CA VAL A 394 -216.51 -19.10 73.08
C VAL A 394 -215.04 -18.67 73.06
N SER A 395 -214.26 -19.07 72.04
CA SER A 395 -212.83 -18.75 71.91
C SER A 395 -212.53 -17.25 71.77
N ASN A 396 -213.36 -16.50 71.05
CA ASN A 396 -213.23 -15.04 70.90
C ASN A 396 -213.68 -14.27 72.15
N THR A 397 -214.76 -14.70 72.82
CA THR A 397 -215.22 -14.09 74.09
C THR A 397 -214.15 -14.21 75.16
N ALA A 398 -213.44 -15.34 75.21
CA ALA A 398 -212.30 -15.55 76.10
C ALA A 398 -211.13 -14.58 75.83
N ALA A 399 -210.63 -14.46 74.58
CA ALA A 399 -209.50 -13.59 74.24
C ALA A 399 -209.73 -12.09 74.55
N ILE A 400 -210.98 -11.62 74.39
CA ILE A 400 -211.38 -10.24 74.75
C ILE A 400 -211.43 -10.06 76.27
N MET A 401 -212.01 -11.02 76.99
CA MET A 401 -212.03 -11.00 78.45
C MET A 401 -210.61 -11.02 79.05
N ASP A 402 -209.65 -11.72 78.43
CA ASP A 402 -208.23 -11.80 78.84
C ASP A 402 -207.51 -10.44 78.77
N ALA A 403 -207.75 -9.67 77.71
CA ALA A 403 -207.21 -8.32 77.56
C ALA A 403 -207.75 -7.34 78.62
N ILE A 404 -209.00 -7.53 79.07
CA ILE A 404 -209.63 -6.72 80.12
C ILE A 404 -208.97 -6.99 81.46
N ALA A 405 -208.63 -8.25 81.77
CA ALA A 405 -207.93 -8.64 83.00
C ALA A 405 -206.51 -8.04 83.11
N GLN A 406 -205.71 -8.02 82.04
CA GLN A 406 -204.32 -7.49 82.04
C GLN A 406 -204.22 -5.95 82.14
N SER A 407 -205.32 -5.22 81.92
CA SER A 407 -205.33 -3.75 81.80
C SER A 407 -205.04 -2.97 83.10
N GLY A 408 -204.68 -3.67 84.18
CA GLY A 408 -204.43 -3.08 85.49
C GLY A 408 -205.71 -2.62 86.23
N THR A 409 -206.87 -2.71 85.58
CA THR A 409 -208.16 -2.27 86.14
C THR A 409 -208.78 -3.38 87.00
N GLU A 410 -208.81 -3.21 88.31
CA GLU A 410 -209.47 -4.17 89.22
C GLU A 410 -210.99 -3.96 89.21
N LEU A 411 -211.70 -4.99 88.78
CA LEU A 411 -213.13 -5.00 88.57
C LEU A 411 -213.80 -5.95 89.57
N THR A 412 -215.07 -5.68 89.87
CA THR A 412 -215.89 -6.50 90.77
C THR A 412 -216.45 -7.74 90.05
N SER A 413 -216.76 -8.79 90.82
CA SER A 413 -217.31 -10.05 90.29
C SER A 413 -218.61 -9.85 89.47
N GLU A 414 -219.39 -8.81 89.77
CA GLU A 414 -220.58 -8.42 88.99
C GLU A 414 -220.21 -7.77 87.65
N GLN A 415 -219.16 -6.94 87.58
CA GLN A 415 -218.70 -6.32 86.33
C GLN A 415 -218.11 -7.35 85.38
N TYR A 416 -217.36 -8.34 85.89
CA TYR A 416 -216.79 -9.42 85.07
C TYR A 416 -217.89 -10.26 84.41
N ALA A 417 -218.88 -10.67 85.19
CA ALA A 417 -220.00 -11.46 84.69
C ALA A 417 -220.80 -10.70 83.62
N ALA A 418 -221.09 -9.41 83.82
CA ALA A 418 -221.85 -8.60 82.87
C ALA A 418 -221.12 -8.38 81.53
N VAL A 419 -219.83 -8.06 81.57
CA VAL A 419 -219.01 -7.84 80.36
C VAL A 419 -218.82 -9.14 79.58
N SER A 420 -218.53 -10.26 80.27
CA SER A 420 -218.44 -11.59 79.67
C SER A 420 -219.72 -11.97 78.95
N GLN A 421 -220.87 -11.78 79.61
CA GLN A 421 -222.18 -12.08 79.06
C GLN A 421 -222.53 -11.22 77.84
N ALA A 422 -222.16 -9.92 77.82
CA ALA A 422 -222.41 -9.02 76.69
C ALA A 422 -221.57 -9.38 75.44
N VAL A 423 -220.27 -9.63 75.62
CA VAL A 423 -219.37 -10.06 74.54
C VAL A 423 -219.79 -11.40 73.97
N SER A 424 -220.11 -12.37 74.84
CA SER A 424 -220.58 -13.71 74.46
C SER A 424 -221.88 -13.65 73.65
N THR A 425 -222.82 -12.81 74.05
CA THR A 425 -224.11 -12.65 73.35
C THR A 425 -223.94 -12.02 71.96
N GLN A 426 -223.07 -11.02 71.80
CA GLN A 426 -222.84 -10.37 70.50
C GLN A 426 -222.14 -11.31 69.50
N LEU A 427 -221.12 -12.06 69.96
CA LEU A 427 -220.42 -13.06 69.15
C LEU A 427 -221.35 -14.24 68.78
N ALA A 428 -222.22 -14.68 69.70
CA ALA A 428 -223.22 -15.70 69.41
C ALA A 428 -224.28 -15.25 68.38
N THR A 429 -224.55 -13.94 68.31
CA THR A 429 -225.46 -13.37 67.29
C THR A 429 -224.82 -13.41 65.90
N VAL A 430 -223.54 -13.02 65.77
CA VAL A 430 -222.78 -13.14 64.51
C VAL A 430 -222.65 -14.62 64.07
N ALA A 431 -222.39 -15.52 65.03
CA ALA A 431 -222.28 -16.96 64.78
C ALA A 431 -223.60 -17.56 64.25
N ASN A 432 -224.75 -17.10 64.76
CA ASN A 432 -226.06 -17.54 64.27
C ASN A 432 -226.41 -16.98 62.87
N GLU A 433 -225.93 -15.79 62.46
CA GLU A 433 -226.16 -15.24 61.10
C GLU A 433 -225.39 -15.99 60.00
N GLN A 434 -224.26 -16.63 60.32
CA GLN A 434 -223.43 -17.38 59.35
C GLN A 434 -223.76 -18.88 59.26
N ALA A 435 -224.24 -19.48 60.36
CA ALA A 435 -224.43 -20.94 60.48
C ALA A 435 -225.40 -21.54 59.43
N GLY A 436 -226.42 -20.79 59.01
CA GLY A 436 -227.40 -21.25 58.03
C GLY A 436 -226.81 -21.53 56.64
N SER A 437 -225.97 -20.62 56.13
CA SER A 437 -225.38 -20.74 54.78
C SER A 437 -224.39 -21.89 54.67
N ILE A 438 -223.66 -22.18 55.75
CA ILE A 438 -222.64 -23.24 55.78
C ILE A 438 -223.30 -24.63 55.70
N GLN A 439 -224.43 -24.83 56.39
CA GLN A 439 -225.11 -26.13 56.43
C GLN A 439 -225.74 -26.52 55.07
N THR A 440 -226.29 -25.56 54.32
CA THR A 440 -226.85 -25.81 52.98
C THR A 440 -225.75 -26.24 51.98
N MET A 441 -224.55 -25.66 52.05
CA MET A 441 -223.42 -26.04 51.19
C MET A 441 -222.87 -27.42 51.52
N ALA A 442 -222.75 -27.77 52.80
CA ALA A 442 -222.26 -29.09 53.21
C ALA A 442 -223.17 -30.23 52.69
N THR A 443 -224.50 -30.02 52.70
CA THR A 443 -225.49 -31.03 52.29
C THR A 443 -225.55 -31.20 50.76
N GLY A 444 -225.24 -30.18 49.97
CA GLY A 444 -225.19 -30.26 48.50
C GLY A 444 -223.99 -31.05 47.94
N LEU A 445 -222.90 -31.16 48.71
CA LEU A 445 -221.63 -31.72 48.24
C LEU A 445 -221.53 -33.26 48.34
N SER A 446 -222.25 -33.89 49.27
CA SER A 446 -222.20 -35.34 49.49
C SER A 446 -222.89 -36.16 48.38
N ALA A 447 -223.69 -35.53 47.52
CA ALA A 447 -224.58 -36.21 46.56
C ALA A 447 -224.01 -36.37 45.13
N LEU A 448 -222.76 -35.95 44.83
CA LEU A 448 -222.28 -35.72 43.44
C LEU A 448 -221.16 -36.63 42.86
N SER A 449 -220.77 -37.79 43.41
CA SER A 449 -219.62 -38.56 42.81
C SER A 449 -219.79 -40.06 42.54
N GLY A 450 -221.01 -40.58 42.43
CA GLY A 450 -221.29 -41.92 41.90
C GLY A 450 -220.97 -42.16 40.40
N LEU A 451 -220.01 -41.45 39.79
CA LEU A 451 -219.63 -41.50 38.35
C LEU A 451 -218.31 -42.26 38.04
N SER A 452 -217.66 -42.89 39.02
CA SER A 452 -216.26 -43.38 38.93
C SER A 452 -216.03 -44.75 38.23
N GLY A 453 -216.51 -44.99 37.00
CA GLY A 453 -216.48 -46.33 36.36
C GLY A 453 -216.19 -46.46 34.84
N ILE A 454 -215.27 -45.70 34.22
CA ILE A 454 -214.92 -45.79 32.77
C ILE A 454 -213.37 -45.86 32.57
N ASP A 455 -212.80 -46.74 31.70
CA ASP A 455 -211.33 -46.86 31.39
C ASP A 455 -211.00 -46.57 29.91
N ALA A 456 -210.09 -45.62 29.68
CA ALA A 456 -209.74 -45.03 28.37
C ALA A 456 -208.31 -45.34 27.87
N THR A 457 -207.53 -46.09 28.65
CA THR A 457 -206.07 -46.17 28.47
C THR A 457 -205.63 -47.09 27.31
N ALA A 458 -206.46 -48.07 26.94
CA ALA A 458 -206.18 -49.01 25.85
C ALA A 458 -206.23 -48.37 24.44
N ILE A 459 -207.01 -47.31 24.26
CA ILE A 459 -207.29 -46.70 22.95
C ILE A 459 -206.16 -45.76 22.50
N GLY A 460 -205.47 -45.10 23.44
CA GLY A 460 -204.39 -44.15 23.12
C GLY A 460 -203.09 -44.77 22.63
N GLN A 461 -202.77 -46.01 23.02
CA GLN A 461 -201.46 -46.62 22.75
C GLN A 461 -201.25 -47.05 21.28
N GLN A 462 -202.31 -47.35 20.52
CA GLN A 462 -202.20 -47.78 19.12
C GLN A 462 -202.00 -46.64 18.12
N VAL A 463 -202.38 -45.41 18.50
CA VAL A 463 -202.26 -44.21 17.63
C VAL A 463 -200.81 -43.68 17.61
N ALA A 464 -200.09 -43.78 18.71
CA ALA A 464 -198.73 -43.24 18.85
C ALA A 464 -197.65 -44.01 18.07
N ALA A 465 -197.81 -45.33 17.87
CA ALA A 465 -196.80 -46.17 17.20
C ALA A 465 -196.66 -45.89 15.69
N LEU A 466 -197.75 -45.46 15.04
CA LEU A 466 -197.79 -45.18 13.60
C LEU A 466 -197.10 -43.85 13.24
N GLN A 467 -197.18 -42.84 14.12
CA GLN A 467 -196.56 -41.52 13.91
C GLN A 467 -195.02 -41.57 13.96
N SER A 468 -194.43 -42.40 14.81
CA SER A 468 -192.96 -42.44 15.02
C SER A 468 -192.15 -43.04 13.87
N SER A 469 -192.76 -43.91 13.04
CA SER A 469 -192.04 -44.64 11.97
C SER A 469 -191.79 -43.79 10.73
N VAL A 470 -192.64 -42.79 10.46
CA VAL A 470 -192.56 -41.96 9.25
C VAL A 470 -191.57 -40.80 9.40
N SER A 471 -191.45 -40.22 10.59
CA SER A 471 -190.46 -39.15 10.85
C SER A 471 -189.01 -39.63 10.76
N SER A 472 -188.73 -40.91 11.03
CA SER A 472 -187.37 -41.49 10.92
C SER A 472 -186.87 -41.64 9.47
N LEU A 473 -187.78 -41.75 8.50
CA LEU A 473 -187.45 -41.87 7.07
C LEU A 473 -187.00 -40.53 6.45
N SER A 474 -187.52 -39.42 6.98
CA SER A 474 -187.19 -38.04 6.54
C SER A 474 -185.74 -37.63 6.86
N THR A 475 -185.23 -38.01 8.04
CA THR A 475 -183.86 -37.63 8.47
C THR A 475 -182.74 -38.40 7.73
N GLY A 476 -182.98 -39.65 7.32
CA GLY A 476 -182.00 -40.48 6.61
C GLY A 476 -181.68 -39.98 5.19
N TYR A 477 -182.67 -39.41 4.50
CA TYR A 477 -182.52 -38.93 3.12
C TYR A 477 -181.64 -37.65 3.02
N ALA A 478 -181.72 -36.74 3.99
CA ALA A 478 -180.93 -35.50 4.01
C ALA A 478 -179.40 -35.75 4.08
N SER A 479 -178.99 -36.86 4.70
CA SER A 479 -177.56 -37.23 4.82
C SER A 479 -176.95 -37.73 3.50
N VAL A 480 -177.73 -38.43 2.67
CA VAL A 480 -177.29 -38.95 1.37
C VAL A 480 -177.12 -37.84 0.34
N TYR A 481 -177.95 -36.80 0.39
CA TYR A 481 -177.89 -35.64 -0.52
C TYR A 481 -176.58 -34.85 -0.38
N SER A 482 -176.09 -34.60 0.84
CA SER A 482 -174.85 -33.83 1.07
C SER A 482 -173.56 -34.58 0.71
N GLY A 483 -173.57 -35.92 0.84
CA GLY A 483 -172.43 -36.77 0.49
C GLY A 483 -172.14 -36.77 -1.02
N ALA A 484 -173.19 -36.73 -1.86
CA ALA A 484 -173.05 -36.68 -3.30
C ALA A 484 -172.47 -35.35 -3.82
N THR A 485 -172.80 -34.23 -3.18
CA THR A 485 -172.28 -32.90 -3.55
C THR A 485 -170.79 -32.74 -3.25
N THR A 486 -170.29 -33.39 -2.18
CA THR A 486 -168.87 -33.39 -1.80
C THR A 486 -168.01 -34.14 -2.82
N LEU A 487 -168.50 -35.26 -3.35
CA LEU A 487 -167.78 -36.09 -4.34
C LEU A 487 -167.53 -35.36 -5.67
N VAL A 488 -168.45 -34.50 -6.11
CA VAL A 488 -168.33 -33.71 -7.36
C VAL A 488 -167.21 -32.66 -7.26
N SER A 489 -166.97 -32.08 -6.08
CA SER A 489 -165.95 -31.03 -5.86
C SER A 489 -164.51 -31.56 -5.72
N GLY A 490 -164.33 -32.80 -5.26
CA GLY A 490 -163.01 -33.43 -5.06
C GLY A 490 -162.25 -33.75 -6.34
N PHE A 491 -162.97 -34.09 -7.42
CA PHE A 491 -162.36 -34.45 -8.71
C PHE A 491 -161.66 -33.26 -9.41
N GLY A 492 -162.13 -32.02 -9.20
CA GLY A 492 -161.54 -30.82 -9.82
C GLY A 492 -160.17 -30.41 -9.27
N ARG A 493 -159.86 -30.70 -8.00
CA ARG A 493 -158.59 -30.30 -7.34
C ARG A 493 -157.38 -31.17 -7.72
N ILE A 494 -157.63 -32.42 -8.11
CA ILE A 494 -156.58 -33.39 -8.45
C ILE A 494 -155.92 -33.05 -9.79
N GLY A 495 -156.68 -32.52 -10.77
CA GLY A 495 -156.14 -32.10 -12.07
C GLY A 495 -155.12 -30.95 -12.00
N GLN A 496 -155.33 -29.94 -11.14
CA GLN A 496 -154.42 -28.79 -11.01
C GLN A 496 -153.08 -29.14 -10.35
N SER A 497 -153.07 -30.12 -9.44
CA SER A 497 -151.86 -30.53 -8.71
C SER A 497 -150.87 -31.31 -9.61
N SER A 498 -151.38 -32.06 -10.60
CA SER A 498 -150.57 -32.80 -11.57
C SER A 498 -149.71 -31.88 -12.45
N GLN A 499 -150.26 -30.73 -12.88
CA GLN A 499 -149.56 -29.77 -13.74
C GLN A 499 -148.37 -29.09 -13.06
N SER A 500 -148.49 -28.74 -11.76
CA SER A 500 -147.40 -28.07 -11.02
C SER A 500 -146.18 -28.98 -10.82
N LEU A 501 -146.44 -30.27 -10.61
CA LEU A 501 -145.41 -31.27 -10.38
C LEU A 501 -144.59 -31.54 -11.66
N LEU A 502 -145.21 -31.46 -12.84
CA LEU A 502 -144.52 -31.57 -14.14
C LEU A 502 -143.51 -30.44 -14.38
N SER A 503 -143.85 -29.19 -14.04
CA SER A 503 -142.93 -28.04 -14.17
C SER A 503 -141.73 -28.13 -13.21
N GLY A 504 -141.92 -28.71 -12.02
CA GLY A 504 -140.82 -28.97 -11.07
C GLY A 504 -139.80 -29.98 -11.62
N ALA A 505 -140.27 -31.05 -12.26
CA ALA A 505 -139.40 -32.06 -12.87
C ALA A 505 -138.56 -31.50 -14.04
N GLN A 506 -139.13 -30.60 -14.85
CA GLN A 506 -138.39 -29.91 -15.92
C GLN A 506 -137.27 -29.01 -15.39
N SER A 507 -137.49 -28.32 -14.26
CA SER A 507 -136.46 -27.46 -13.64
C SER A 507 -135.28 -28.25 -13.08
N LEU A 508 -135.55 -29.43 -12.51
CA LEU A 508 -134.51 -30.36 -12.02
C LEU A 508 -133.59 -30.82 -13.16
N GLN A 509 -134.15 -31.08 -14.36
CA GLN A 509 -133.37 -31.48 -15.52
C GLN A 509 -132.33 -30.43 -15.96
N THR A 510 -132.67 -29.14 -15.90
CA THR A 510 -131.75 -28.05 -16.23
C THR A 510 -130.62 -27.91 -15.21
N ALA A 511 -130.91 -28.11 -13.92
CA ALA A 511 -129.90 -28.05 -12.86
C ALA A 511 -128.84 -29.17 -13.00
N ILE A 512 -129.27 -30.38 -13.37
CA ILE A 512 -128.38 -31.52 -13.62
C ILE A 512 -127.40 -31.23 -14.77
N GLY A 513 -127.87 -30.59 -15.85
CA GLY A 513 -126.99 -30.18 -16.97
C GLY A 513 -125.90 -29.18 -16.58
N SER A 514 -126.20 -28.28 -15.63
CA SER A 514 -125.20 -27.32 -15.12
C SER A 514 -124.14 -28.01 -14.24
N ALA A 515 -124.54 -28.98 -13.41
CA ALA A 515 -123.62 -29.77 -12.59
C ALA A 515 -122.66 -30.60 -13.45
N GLN A 516 -123.13 -31.16 -14.58
CA GLN A 516 -122.30 -31.91 -15.52
C GLN A 516 -121.21 -31.02 -16.16
N ASN A 517 -121.53 -29.76 -16.51
CA ASN A 517 -120.53 -28.83 -17.06
C ASN A 517 -119.45 -28.45 -16.04
N GLY A 518 -119.85 -28.22 -14.77
CA GLY A 518 -118.91 -27.90 -13.69
C GLY A 518 -117.93 -29.02 -13.40
N SER A 519 -118.41 -30.27 -13.37
CA SER A 519 -117.57 -31.45 -13.12
C SER A 519 -116.56 -31.70 -14.26
N GLN A 520 -116.94 -31.47 -15.53
CA GLN A 520 -116.00 -31.58 -16.66
C GLN A 520 -114.87 -30.54 -16.60
N LYS A 521 -115.17 -29.28 -16.30
CA LYS A 521 -114.14 -28.23 -16.16
C LYS A 521 -113.13 -28.53 -15.06
N LEU A 522 -113.57 -29.14 -13.97
CA LEU A 522 -112.69 -29.54 -12.88
C LEU A 522 -111.77 -30.70 -13.28
N ALA A 523 -112.27 -31.67 -14.05
CA ALA A 523 -111.46 -32.76 -14.59
C ALA A 523 -110.35 -32.24 -15.53
N ASP A 524 -110.68 -31.31 -16.43
CA ASP A 524 -109.71 -30.68 -17.33
C ASP A 524 -108.61 -29.92 -16.56
N GLY A 525 -108.99 -29.21 -15.50
CA GLY A 525 -108.05 -28.51 -14.61
C GLY A 525 -107.09 -29.44 -13.87
N MET A 526 -107.56 -30.61 -13.44
CA MET A 526 -106.69 -31.61 -12.80
C MET A 526 -105.68 -32.23 -13.77
N SER A 527 -106.09 -32.46 -15.02
CA SER A 527 -105.17 -32.93 -16.06
C SER A 527 -104.02 -31.94 -16.29
N GLN A 528 -104.33 -30.64 -16.37
CA GLN A 528 -103.31 -29.59 -16.49
C GLN A 528 -102.37 -29.53 -15.27
N LEU A 529 -102.89 -29.67 -14.06
CA LEU A 529 -102.08 -29.68 -12.83
C LEU A 529 -101.11 -30.87 -12.80
N THR A 530 -101.56 -32.06 -13.22
CA THR A 530 -100.70 -33.24 -13.33
C THR A 530 -99.53 -33.00 -14.30
N SER A 531 -99.82 -32.58 -15.53
CA SER A 531 -98.77 -32.36 -16.54
C SER A 531 -97.78 -31.26 -16.16
N GLY A 532 -98.26 -30.16 -15.55
CA GLY A 532 -97.38 -29.09 -15.07
C GLY A 532 -96.46 -29.54 -13.93
N SER A 533 -96.97 -30.40 -13.03
CA SER A 533 -96.19 -30.95 -11.92
C SER A 533 -95.12 -31.94 -12.38
N GLU A 534 -95.40 -32.75 -13.41
CA GLU A 534 -94.43 -33.66 -14.03
C GLU A 534 -93.28 -32.91 -14.72
N GLN A 535 -93.58 -31.86 -15.49
CA GLN A 535 -92.55 -31.04 -16.15
C GLN A 535 -91.62 -30.37 -15.13
N LEU A 536 -92.17 -29.87 -14.02
CA LEU A 536 -91.38 -29.22 -12.98
C LEU A 536 -90.51 -30.23 -12.21
N ALA A 537 -90.97 -31.48 -12.04
CA ALA A 537 -90.18 -32.55 -11.41
C ALA A 537 -88.94 -32.90 -12.25
N VAL A 538 -89.08 -32.97 -13.58
CA VAL A 538 -87.94 -33.16 -14.50
C VAL A 538 -86.94 -32.00 -14.38
N GLY A 539 -87.43 -30.75 -14.32
CA GLY A 539 -86.58 -29.57 -14.11
C GLY A 539 -85.82 -29.62 -12.78
N GLY A 540 -86.47 -30.06 -11.69
CA GLY A 540 -85.82 -30.28 -10.40
C GLY A 540 -84.70 -31.34 -10.45
N GLN A 541 -84.91 -32.43 -11.19
CA GLN A 541 -83.88 -33.47 -11.36
C GLN A 541 -82.68 -32.97 -12.17
N SER A 542 -82.90 -32.19 -13.23
CA SER A 542 -81.80 -31.57 -14.01
C SER A 542 -80.98 -30.60 -13.17
N LEU A 543 -81.64 -29.80 -12.32
CA LEU A 543 -80.96 -28.85 -11.41
C LEU A 543 -80.09 -29.59 -10.38
N LYS A 544 -80.61 -30.69 -9.80
CA LYS A 544 -79.84 -31.56 -8.90
C LYS A 544 -78.55 -32.05 -9.55
N ASN A 545 -78.65 -32.65 -10.74
CA ASN A 545 -77.50 -33.23 -11.44
C ASN A 545 -76.45 -32.15 -11.80
N GLY A 546 -76.90 -30.97 -12.21
CA GLY A 546 -75.99 -29.84 -12.49
C GLY A 546 -75.24 -29.38 -11.23
N ASN A 547 -75.92 -29.33 -10.09
CA ASN A 547 -75.32 -28.96 -8.82
C ASN A 547 -74.32 -30.00 -8.29
N GLU A 548 -74.57 -31.30 -8.52
CA GLU A 548 -73.61 -32.36 -8.21
C GLU A 548 -72.32 -32.24 -9.04
N GLN A 549 -72.42 -31.88 -10.33
CA GLN A 549 -71.26 -31.61 -11.17
C GLN A 549 -70.46 -30.38 -10.71
N VAL A 550 -71.15 -29.30 -10.34
CA VAL A 550 -70.51 -28.10 -9.78
C VAL A 550 -69.80 -28.42 -8.47
N SER A 551 -70.43 -29.19 -7.58
CA SER A 551 -69.80 -29.64 -6.32
C SER A 551 -68.53 -30.45 -6.56
N ALA A 552 -68.55 -31.40 -7.51
CA ALA A 552 -67.35 -32.18 -7.86
C ALA A 552 -66.21 -31.29 -8.39
N GLY A 553 -66.52 -30.34 -9.29
CA GLY A 553 -65.53 -29.39 -9.80
C GLY A 553 -64.94 -28.48 -8.71
N LEU A 554 -65.76 -28.06 -7.74
CA LEU A 554 -65.31 -27.25 -6.61
C LEU A 554 -64.44 -28.05 -5.63
N GLN A 555 -64.69 -29.34 -5.44
CA GLN A 555 -63.80 -30.21 -4.65
C GLN A 555 -62.42 -30.33 -5.32
N THR A 556 -62.36 -30.57 -6.63
CA THR A 556 -61.07 -30.60 -7.37
C THR A 556 -60.35 -29.26 -7.27
N LEU A 557 -61.05 -28.13 -7.40
CA LEU A 557 -60.46 -26.80 -7.25
C LEU A 557 -59.90 -26.59 -5.83
N ASN A 558 -60.61 -27.06 -4.81
CA ASN A 558 -60.17 -26.98 -3.41
C ASN A 558 -58.87 -27.76 -3.16
N GLU A 559 -58.75 -28.96 -3.72
CA GLU A 559 -57.51 -29.76 -3.65
C GLU A 559 -56.34 -29.07 -4.36
N GLN A 560 -56.54 -28.56 -5.58
CA GLN A 560 -55.50 -27.86 -6.33
C GLN A 560 -55.08 -26.54 -5.66
N THR A 561 -55.99 -25.88 -4.94
CA THR A 561 -55.66 -24.69 -4.13
C THR A 561 -54.66 -25.04 -3.01
N GLY A 562 -54.78 -26.22 -2.40
CA GLY A 562 -53.82 -26.71 -1.40
C GLY A 562 -52.43 -27.00 -1.98
N THR A 563 -52.37 -27.60 -3.18
CA THR A 563 -51.11 -27.81 -3.90
C THR A 563 -50.45 -26.48 -4.26
N LEU A 564 -51.23 -25.50 -4.74
CA LEU A 564 -50.73 -24.18 -5.08
C LEU A 564 -50.20 -23.42 -3.85
N ALA A 565 -50.87 -23.53 -2.69
CA ALA A 565 -50.39 -22.95 -1.43
C ALA A 565 -49.04 -23.54 -0.99
N SER A 566 -48.88 -24.86 -1.14
CA SER A 566 -47.63 -25.54 -0.83
C SER A 566 -46.50 -25.09 -1.76
N GLY A 567 -46.77 -25.02 -3.07
CA GLY A 567 -45.81 -24.51 -4.06
C GLY A 567 -45.43 -23.04 -3.86
N ALA A 568 -46.38 -22.19 -3.45
CA ALA A 568 -46.09 -20.79 -3.10
C ALA A 568 -45.16 -20.69 -1.88
N THR A 569 -45.32 -21.58 -0.90
CA THR A 569 -44.46 -21.64 0.30
C THR A 569 -43.05 -22.15 -0.04
N GLU A 570 -42.93 -23.17 -0.91
CA GLU A 570 -41.63 -23.63 -1.41
C GLU A 570 -40.90 -22.54 -2.21
N LEU A 571 -41.62 -21.81 -3.07
CA LEU A 571 -41.07 -20.69 -3.82
C LEU A 571 -40.59 -19.57 -2.89
N GLN A 572 -41.36 -19.25 -1.85
CA GLN A 572 -40.96 -18.29 -0.81
C GLN A 572 -39.65 -18.73 -0.14
N ASN A 573 -39.57 -19.97 0.34
CA ASN A 573 -38.36 -20.48 0.99
C ASN A 573 -37.13 -20.47 0.07
N GLY A 574 -37.30 -20.84 -1.21
CA GLY A 574 -36.23 -20.83 -2.20
C GLY A 574 -35.76 -19.41 -2.54
N THR A 575 -36.67 -18.45 -2.62
CA THR A 575 -36.33 -17.05 -2.89
C THR A 575 -35.72 -16.33 -1.69
N GLN A 576 -36.12 -16.69 -0.47
CA GLN A 576 -35.41 -16.28 0.74
C GLN A 576 -33.97 -16.80 0.76
N SER A 577 -33.76 -18.07 0.45
CA SER A 577 -32.41 -18.66 0.38
C SER A 577 -31.54 -18.00 -0.69
N LEU A 578 -32.15 -17.61 -1.83
CA LEU A 578 -31.47 -16.86 -2.88
C LEU A 578 -31.05 -15.46 -2.39
N ALA A 579 -31.96 -14.73 -1.73
CA ALA A 579 -31.66 -13.42 -1.15
C ALA A 579 -30.53 -13.48 -0.10
N ASP A 580 -30.57 -14.47 0.80
CA ASP A 580 -29.51 -14.68 1.78
C ASP A 580 -28.16 -14.94 1.11
N GLY A 581 -28.15 -15.74 0.03
CA GLY A 581 -26.96 -16.02 -0.76
C GLY A 581 -26.41 -14.80 -1.51
N THR A 582 -27.28 -13.94 -2.06
CA THR A 582 -26.87 -12.71 -2.73
C THR A 582 -26.32 -11.67 -1.77
N MET A 583 -26.87 -11.55 -0.56
CA MET A 583 -26.28 -10.71 0.50
C MET A 583 -24.87 -11.18 0.88
N GLN A 584 -24.67 -12.49 1.06
CA GLN A 584 -23.35 -13.04 1.39
C GLN A 584 -22.32 -12.83 0.26
N LEU A 585 -22.78 -12.89 -0.99
CA LEU A 585 -21.95 -12.63 -2.16
C LEU A 585 -21.58 -11.14 -2.25
N ALA A 586 -22.50 -10.23 -1.91
CA ALA A 586 -22.25 -8.80 -1.84
C ALA A 586 -21.20 -8.45 -0.77
N GLU A 587 -21.32 -9.03 0.44
CA GLU A 587 -20.31 -8.86 1.51
C GLU A 587 -18.92 -9.34 1.08
N ASN A 588 -18.83 -10.56 0.55
CA ASN A 588 -17.54 -11.11 0.09
C ASN A 588 -16.96 -10.33 -1.09
N GLY A 589 -17.81 -9.85 -2.00
CA GLY A 589 -17.37 -9.02 -3.10
C GLY A 589 -16.82 -7.67 -2.64
N SER A 590 -17.40 -7.07 -1.58
CA SER A 590 -16.86 -5.85 -0.97
C SER A 590 -15.45 -6.03 -0.45
N LEU A 591 -15.17 -7.15 0.24
CA LEU A 591 -13.82 -7.51 0.68
C LEU A 591 -12.85 -7.68 -0.50
N LEU A 592 -13.33 -8.22 -1.61
CA LEU A 592 -12.51 -8.42 -2.82
C LEU A 592 -12.18 -7.08 -3.49
N VAL A 593 -13.13 -6.14 -3.55
CA VAL A 593 -12.90 -4.76 -4.01
C VAL A 593 -11.85 -4.07 -3.12
N GLU A 594 -11.95 -4.21 -1.79
CA GLU A 594 -10.94 -3.67 -0.87
C GLU A 594 -9.56 -4.30 -1.10
N GLY A 595 -9.49 -5.62 -1.32
CA GLY A 595 -8.28 -6.34 -1.68
C GLY A 595 -7.65 -5.85 -2.99
N THR A 596 -8.46 -5.57 -4.02
CA THR A 596 -7.94 -4.96 -5.27
C THR A 596 -7.37 -3.57 -5.02
N GLY A 597 -7.99 -2.75 -4.17
CA GLY A 597 -7.45 -1.45 -3.78
C GLY A 597 -6.13 -1.54 -3.01
N GLN A 598 -5.95 -2.57 -2.18
CA GLN A 598 -4.66 -2.85 -1.54
C GLN A 598 -3.59 -3.26 -2.56
N LEU A 599 -3.97 -4.06 -3.57
CA LEU A 599 -3.09 -4.46 -4.67
C LEU A 599 -2.61 -3.25 -5.47
N THR A 600 -3.52 -2.37 -5.90
CA THR A 600 -3.22 -1.10 -6.60
C THR A 600 -2.25 -0.25 -5.76
N ASN A 601 -2.55 -0.03 -4.47
CA ASN A 601 -1.67 0.75 -3.59
C ASN A 601 -0.27 0.12 -3.40
N GLY A 602 -0.20 -1.21 -3.28
CA GLY A 602 1.07 -1.93 -3.20
C GLY A 602 1.88 -1.81 -4.48
N ALA A 603 1.22 -1.89 -5.64
CA ALA A 603 1.82 -1.73 -6.95
C ALA A 603 2.41 -0.31 -7.12
N VAL A 604 1.66 0.73 -6.76
CA VAL A 604 2.16 2.12 -6.79
C VAL A 604 3.40 2.27 -5.92
N LYS A 605 3.42 1.74 -4.69
CA LYS A 605 4.60 1.79 -3.81
C LYS A 605 5.83 1.08 -4.40
N ILE A 606 5.65 -0.07 -5.03
CA ILE A 606 6.75 -0.78 -5.70
C ILE A 606 7.25 0.02 -6.90
N SER A 607 6.36 0.64 -7.67
CA SER A 607 6.74 1.51 -8.79
C SER A 607 7.56 2.70 -8.30
N ASP A 608 7.09 3.42 -7.29
CA ASP A 608 7.79 4.57 -6.69
C ASP A 608 9.16 4.17 -6.13
N GLY A 609 9.21 3.05 -5.38
CA GLY A 609 10.47 2.53 -4.85
C GLY A 609 11.45 2.11 -5.93
N SER A 610 10.97 1.50 -7.01
CA SER A 610 11.80 1.11 -8.16
C SER A 610 12.36 2.33 -8.88
N ARG A 611 11.55 3.41 -9.03
CA ARG A 611 12.03 4.69 -9.56
C ARG A 611 13.09 5.33 -8.67
N GLN A 612 12.89 5.33 -7.36
CA GLN A 612 13.91 5.84 -6.42
C GLN A 612 15.22 5.06 -6.50
N LEU A 613 15.17 3.73 -6.63
CA LEU A 613 16.38 2.93 -6.84
C LEU A 613 17.01 3.22 -8.21
N ALA A 614 16.23 3.45 -9.26
CA ALA A 614 16.73 3.80 -10.58
C ALA A 614 17.46 5.16 -10.52
N ASP A 615 16.87 6.18 -9.89
CA ASP A 615 17.50 7.49 -9.67
C ASP A 615 18.81 7.35 -8.87
N GLY A 616 18.82 6.52 -7.82
CA GLY A 616 20.04 6.22 -7.05
C GLY A 616 21.10 5.49 -7.88
N SER A 617 20.68 4.60 -8.78
CA SER A 617 21.53 3.89 -9.73
C SER A 617 22.13 4.89 -10.74
N GLU A 618 21.38 5.86 -11.25
CA GLU A 618 21.93 6.94 -12.09
C GLU A 618 22.98 7.78 -11.35
N GLN A 619 22.74 8.12 -10.08
CA GLN A 619 23.73 8.82 -9.25
C GLN A 619 25.01 7.98 -9.05
N LEU A 620 24.86 6.68 -8.81
CA LEU A 620 26.00 5.77 -8.75
C LEU A 620 26.76 5.74 -10.10
N ASN A 621 26.05 5.77 -11.23
CA ASN A 621 26.67 5.82 -12.56
C ASN A 621 27.54 7.07 -12.76
N ALA A 622 27.05 8.23 -12.29
CA ALA A 622 27.82 9.48 -12.30
C ALA A 622 29.06 9.39 -11.39
N GLY A 623 28.91 8.77 -10.21
CA GLY A 623 30.03 8.51 -9.31
C GLY A 623 31.08 7.57 -9.91
N LEU A 624 30.66 6.48 -10.54
CA LEU A 624 31.55 5.53 -11.22
C LEU A 624 32.26 6.17 -12.42
N THR A 625 31.61 7.06 -13.15
CA THR A 625 32.25 7.84 -14.23
C THR A 625 33.36 8.75 -13.69
N THR A 626 33.13 9.35 -12.52
CA THR A 626 34.14 10.17 -11.83
C THR A 626 35.31 9.30 -11.33
N LEU A 627 35.01 8.14 -10.73
CA LEU A 627 36.02 7.19 -10.27
C LEU A 627 36.88 6.71 -11.44
N LEU A 628 36.26 6.30 -12.56
CA LEU A 628 36.94 5.86 -13.77
C LEU A 628 37.95 6.91 -14.27
N SER A 629 37.49 8.16 -14.37
CA SER A 629 38.35 9.28 -14.79
C SER A 629 39.53 9.48 -13.83
N GLY A 630 39.29 9.36 -12.52
CA GLY A 630 40.33 9.49 -11.49
C GLY A 630 41.33 8.32 -11.50
N THR A 631 40.88 7.09 -11.75
CA THR A 631 41.76 5.91 -11.84
C THR A 631 42.61 5.92 -13.10
N ASP A 632 42.05 6.39 -14.22
CA ASP A 632 42.81 6.59 -15.47
C ASP A 632 43.87 7.68 -15.30
N GLU A 633 43.52 8.80 -14.66
CA GLU A 633 44.47 9.88 -14.36
C GLU A 633 45.59 9.41 -13.43
N LEU A 634 45.25 8.67 -12.35
CA LEU A 634 46.23 8.11 -11.43
C LEU A 634 47.17 7.13 -12.14
N GLY A 635 46.64 6.19 -12.93
CA GLY A 635 47.44 5.24 -13.68
C GLY A 635 48.40 5.94 -14.65
N SER A 636 47.92 6.96 -15.38
CA SER A 636 48.76 7.77 -16.26
C SER A 636 49.87 8.49 -15.50
N LYS A 637 49.59 9.09 -14.34
CA LYS A 637 50.59 9.83 -13.56
C LYS A 637 51.65 8.92 -12.92
N LEU A 638 51.26 7.73 -12.51
CA LEU A 638 52.19 6.71 -12.02
C LEU A 638 53.11 6.21 -13.14
N LEU A 639 52.58 6.02 -14.34
CA LEU A 639 53.38 5.64 -15.51
C LEU A 639 54.34 6.76 -15.94
N ASP A 640 53.90 8.02 -15.92
CA ASP A 640 54.75 9.20 -16.15
C ASP A 640 55.93 9.21 -15.15
N GLY A 641 55.64 8.99 -13.86
CA GLY A 641 56.64 8.95 -12.79
C GLY A 641 57.63 7.79 -12.92
N SER A 642 57.13 6.58 -13.24
CA SER A 642 57.98 5.43 -13.53
C SER A 642 58.92 5.68 -14.71
N THR A 643 58.39 6.27 -15.79
CA THR A 643 59.17 6.60 -16.99
C THR A 643 60.28 7.60 -16.67
N ALA A 644 59.96 8.67 -15.94
CA ALA A 644 60.95 9.67 -15.54
C ALA A 644 62.08 9.10 -14.67
N LEU A 645 61.80 8.11 -13.81
CA LEU A 645 62.82 7.43 -13.00
C LEU A 645 63.64 6.43 -13.82
N LYS A 646 63.04 5.76 -14.82
CA LYS A 646 63.72 4.81 -15.72
C LYS A 646 64.57 5.49 -16.80
N GLU A 647 64.37 6.78 -17.08
CA GLU A 647 65.21 7.54 -18.01
C GLU A 647 66.64 7.80 -17.50
N VAL A 648 66.92 7.57 -16.21
CA VAL A 648 68.27 7.68 -15.66
C VAL A 648 69.06 6.40 -15.97
N ASP A 649 69.94 6.48 -16.97
CA ASP A 649 70.85 5.39 -17.36
C ASP A 649 72.06 5.33 -16.43
N ALA A 650 71.81 4.84 -15.20
CA ALA A 650 72.83 4.60 -14.20
C ALA A 650 73.74 3.44 -14.65
N ASN A 651 75.03 3.74 -14.77
CA ASN A 651 76.08 2.80 -15.17
C ASN A 651 77.40 3.23 -14.53
N GLU A 652 78.45 2.42 -14.68
CA GLU A 652 79.78 2.69 -14.08
C GLU A 652 80.30 4.11 -14.34
N ASN A 653 80.04 4.68 -15.54
CA ASN A 653 80.46 6.05 -15.84
C ASN A 653 79.66 7.10 -15.08
N THR A 654 78.38 6.83 -14.80
CA THR A 654 77.50 7.71 -14.03
C THR A 654 77.87 7.69 -12.55
N TYR A 655 78.25 6.52 -12.02
CA TYR A 655 78.76 6.38 -10.65
C TYR A 655 80.11 7.10 -10.49
N ALA A 656 81.02 6.89 -11.45
CA ALA A 656 82.30 7.59 -11.50
C ALA A 656 82.14 9.11 -11.60
N MET A 657 81.16 9.61 -12.38
CA MET A 657 80.89 11.05 -12.49
C MET A 657 80.32 11.66 -11.19
N MET A 658 79.66 10.88 -10.35
CA MET A 658 79.22 11.30 -9.01
C MET A 658 80.37 11.30 -8.00
N ALA A 659 81.25 10.29 -8.08
CA ALA A 659 82.42 10.14 -7.24
C ALA A 659 83.50 11.20 -7.51
N GLU A 660 83.90 11.35 -8.77
CA GLU A 660 84.93 12.29 -9.20
C GLU A 660 84.36 13.29 -10.23
N PRO A 661 83.55 14.26 -9.79
CA PRO A 661 82.85 15.18 -10.69
C PRO A 661 83.78 16.18 -11.39
N VAL A 662 85.03 16.31 -10.93
CA VAL A 662 86.00 17.31 -11.42
C VAL A 662 87.35 16.65 -11.64
N ILE A 663 87.73 16.51 -12.91
CA ILE A 663 89.06 16.02 -13.29
C ILE A 663 90.06 17.17 -13.23
N ALA A 664 91.13 17.02 -12.45
CA ALA A 664 92.21 17.99 -12.36
C ALA A 664 93.26 17.75 -13.47
N ASN A 665 93.41 18.71 -14.39
CA ASN A 665 94.47 18.69 -15.40
C ASN A 665 95.67 19.52 -14.93
N GLN A 666 96.71 18.87 -14.42
CA GLN A 666 97.96 19.55 -14.07
C GLN A 666 98.78 19.84 -15.34
N ILE A 667 99.03 21.12 -15.63
CA ILE A 667 99.90 21.56 -16.73
C ILE A 667 101.09 22.30 -16.12
N GLU A 668 102.26 21.67 -16.12
CA GLU A 668 103.49 22.31 -15.64
C GLU A 668 104.15 23.12 -16.77
N THR A 669 104.18 24.45 -16.62
CA THR A 669 104.58 25.37 -17.69
C THR A 669 106.09 25.60 -17.80
N ALA A 670 106.86 25.16 -16.82
CA ALA A 670 108.32 25.36 -16.73
C ALA A 670 108.98 24.14 -16.05
N PRO A 671 108.86 22.93 -16.62
CA PRO A 671 109.28 21.70 -15.96
C PRO A 671 110.80 21.67 -15.81
N VAL A 672 111.26 21.37 -14.60
CA VAL A 672 112.67 21.13 -14.32
C VAL A 672 112.85 19.64 -14.06
N VAL A 673 113.75 19.01 -14.83
CA VAL A 673 113.90 17.54 -14.87
C VAL A 673 114.25 16.94 -13.51
N ASN A 674 115.07 17.64 -12.72
CA ASN A 674 115.49 17.18 -11.40
C ASN A 674 115.98 18.35 -10.52
N ASN A 675 116.14 18.09 -9.22
CA ASN A 675 116.56 19.09 -8.25
C ASN A 675 117.92 19.74 -8.58
N GLY A 676 118.88 18.95 -9.06
CA GLY A 676 120.21 19.41 -9.44
C GLY A 676 120.19 20.45 -10.56
N THR A 677 119.33 20.24 -11.56
CA THR A 677 119.09 21.21 -12.65
C THR A 677 118.50 22.51 -12.11
N GLY A 678 117.58 22.42 -11.14
CA GLY A 678 116.99 23.59 -10.47
C GLY A 678 118.00 24.42 -9.65
N MET A 679 118.97 23.76 -8.99
CA MET A 679 119.99 24.42 -8.17
C MET A 679 121.22 24.93 -8.96
N ALA A 680 121.42 24.47 -10.19
CA ALA A 680 122.59 24.80 -11.00
C ALA A 680 122.82 26.31 -11.22
N PRO A 681 121.82 27.15 -11.56
CA PRO A 681 121.95 28.61 -11.68
C PRO A 681 122.68 29.29 -10.53
N TYR A 682 122.31 28.90 -9.31
CA TYR A 682 122.84 29.45 -8.08
C TYR A 682 124.29 29.02 -7.89
N MET A 683 124.56 27.72 -7.97
CA MET A 683 125.89 27.17 -7.75
C MET A 683 126.90 27.67 -8.79
N MET A 684 126.50 27.79 -10.06
CA MET A 684 127.35 28.32 -11.13
C MET A 684 127.78 29.77 -10.88
N SER A 685 126.84 30.62 -10.46
CA SER A 685 127.12 32.02 -10.17
C SER A 685 128.10 32.15 -8.99
N VAL A 686 127.86 31.39 -7.92
CA VAL A 686 128.72 31.36 -6.72
C VAL A 686 130.14 30.93 -7.06
N ALA A 687 130.28 29.83 -7.79
CA ALA A 687 131.56 29.25 -8.16
C ALA A 687 132.46 30.21 -8.93
N LEU A 688 131.92 30.94 -9.92
CA LEU A 688 132.71 31.89 -10.72
C LEU A 688 133.19 33.09 -9.91
N PHE A 689 132.39 33.58 -8.96
CA PHE A 689 132.79 34.69 -8.10
C PHE A 689 133.90 34.28 -7.14
N VAL A 690 133.82 33.07 -6.57
CA VAL A 690 134.92 32.46 -5.79
C VAL A 690 136.18 32.31 -6.66
N GLY A 691 136.01 31.89 -7.92
CA GLY A 691 137.09 31.82 -8.92
C GLY A 691 137.75 33.18 -9.16
N ALA A 692 136.96 34.25 -9.27
CA ALA A 692 137.44 35.62 -9.48
C ALA A 692 138.21 36.17 -8.25
N ILE A 693 137.73 35.89 -7.03
CA ILE A 693 138.45 36.20 -5.78
C ILE A 693 139.82 35.52 -5.78
N SER A 694 139.84 34.22 -6.04
CA SER A 694 141.06 33.41 -6.06
C SER A 694 142.07 33.91 -7.12
N LEU A 695 141.59 34.29 -8.30
CA LEU A 695 142.40 34.79 -9.39
C LEU A 695 143.05 36.14 -9.07
N ASN A 696 142.28 37.09 -8.57
CA ASN A 696 142.77 38.43 -8.25
C ASN A 696 143.63 38.49 -6.97
N LEU A 697 143.56 37.46 -6.11
CA LEU A 697 144.50 37.29 -4.99
C LEU A 697 145.89 36.82 -5.44
N MET A 698 145.95 36.03 -6.52
CA MET A 698 147.19 35.39 -6.98
C MET A 698 147.89 36.15 -8.10
N TYR A 699 147.15 36.85 -8.96
CA TYR A 699 147.70 37.63 -10.05
C TYR A 699 147.94 39.10 -9.67
N ASP A 700 149.17 39.58 -9.87
CA ASP A 700 149.54 40.98 -9.59
C ASP A 700 148.92 41.94 -10.61
N SER A 701 147.90 42.66 -10.14
CA SER A 701 147.20 43.72 -10.90
C SER A 701 147.83 45.10 -10.75
N PHE A 702 148.78 45.29 -9.83
CA PHE A 702 149.31 46.60 -9.46
C PHE A 702 150.57 47.03 -10.19
N THR A 703 151.40 46.11 -10.68
CA THR A 703 152.72 46.49 -11.21
C THR A 703 152.76 46.41 -12.74
N PRO A 704 152.94 47.51 -13.51
CA PRO A 704 153.05 47.44 -14.96
C PRO A 704 154.44 46.91 -15.36
N ARG A 705 154.50 45.95 -16.30
CA ARG A 705 155.77 45.35 -16.77
C ARG A 705 156.55 46.20 -17.78
N LYS A 706 155.97 47.31 -18.24
CA LYS A 706 156.60 48.32 -19.09
C LYS A 706 155.91 49.65 -18.80
N TYR A 707 156.60 50.78 -18.93
CA TYR A 707 155.99 52.09 -18.72
C TYR A 707 154.69 52.26 -19.53
N PRO A 708 153.56 52.60 -18.88
CA PRO A 708 152.29 52.73 -19.57
C PRO A 708 152.20 54.00 -20.41
N LYS A 709 151.57 53.90 -21.60
CA LYS A 709 151.31 55.06 -22.48
C LYS A 709 150.11 55.89 -22.04
N ASN A 710 149.13 55.24 -21.41
CA ASN A 710 147.93 55.82 -20.79
C ASN A 710 147.28 54.76 -19.89
N GLY A 711 146.26 55.13 -19.10
CA GLY A 711 145.57 54.17 -18.22
C GLY A 711 144.91 53.02 -18.97
N ILE A 712 144.41 53.26 -20.18
CA ILE A 712 143.84 52.22 -21.06
C ILE A 712 144.90 51.16 -21.40
N SER A 713 146.13 51.55 -21.74
CA SER A 713 147.19 50.59 -22.09
C SER A 713 147.65 49.73 -20.92
N TRP A 714 147.54 50.24 -19.69
CA TRP A 714 147.85 49.50 -18.47
C TRP A 714 146.70 48.56 -18.10
N TRP A 715 145.48 49.08 -18.07
CA TRP A 715 144.27 48.27 -17.93
C TRP A 715 144.27 47.12 -18.93
N ALA A 716 144.47 47.40 -20.22
CA ALA A 716 144.48 46.41 -21.29
C ALA A 716 145.53 45.32 -21.08
N SER A 717 146.70 45.63 -20.49
CA SER A 717 147.71 44.61 -20.23
C SER A 717 147.27 43.67 -19.11
N LYS A 718 146.72 44.19 -18.01
CA LYS A 718 146.30 43.40 -16.85
C LYS A 718 145.00 42.63 -17.10
N ILE A 719 143.98 43.31 -17.60
CA ILE A 719 142.69 42.69 -17.87
C ILE A 719 142.80 41.60 -18.92
N SER A 720 143.74 41.69 -19.88
CA SER A 720 143.90 40.63 -20.90
C SER A 720 144.20 39.26 -20.30
N VAL A 721 144.95 39.22 -19.19
CA VAL A 721 145.31 37.97 -18.49
C VAL A 721 144.15 37.51 -17.62
N LEU A 722 143.61 38.41 -16.79
CA LEU A 722 142.52 38.11 -15.88
C LEU A 722 141.25 37.67 -16.64
N ALA A 723 140.93 38.34 -17.75
CA ALA A 723 139.84 37.97 -18.62
C ALA A 723 140.06 36.61 -19.30
N ALA A 724 141.29 36.31 -19.77
CA ALA A 724 141.58 35.02 -20.37
C ALA A 724 141.42 33.85 -19.38
N ILE A 725 141.86 34.03 -18.13
CA ILE A 725 141.69 33.01 -17.09
C ILE A 725 140.24 32.92 -16.61
N GLY A 726 139.53 34.05 -16.48
CA GLY A 726 138.09 34.05 -16.19
C GLY A 726 137.25 33.35 -17.28
N VAL A 727 137.60 33.54 -18.55
CA VAL A 727 137.00 32.79 -19.67
C VAL A 727 137.34 31.31 -19.56
N CYS A 728 138.58 30.95 -19.20
CA CYS A 728 138.98 29.56 -19.00
C CYS A 728 138.18 28.89 -17.86
N GLN A 729 137.98 29.58 -16.73
CA GLN A 729 137.12 29.14 -15.62
C GLN A 729 135.70 28.83 -16.10
N ALA A 730 135.11 29.75 -16.87
CA ALA A 730 133.77 29.58 -17.44
C ALA A 730 133.67 28.36 -18.36
N LEU A 731 134.65 28.17 -19.26
CA LEU A 731 134.66 27.06 -20.22
C LEU A 731 134.79 25.69 -19.52
N ILE A 732 135.70 25.57 -18.56
CA ILE A 732 135.90 24.30 -17.83
C ILE A 732 134.66 23.97 -17.01
N MET A 733 134.09 24.94 -16.30
CA MET A 733 132.90 24.73 -15.48
C MET A 733 131.72 24.27 -16.32
N VAL A 734 131.43 24.96 -17.43
CA VAL A 734 130.36 24.56 -18.34
C VAL A 734 130.62 23.18 -18.92
N GLY A 735 131.83 22.91 -19.40
CA GLY A 735 132.17 21.61 -19.99
C GLY A 735 131.96 20.43 -19.03
N LEU A 736 132.36 20.57 -17.76
CA LEU A 736 132.19 19.51 -16.76
C LEU A 736 130.73 19.37 -16.29
N LEU A 737 129.98 20.47 -16.18
CA LEU A 737 128.56 20.39 -15.82
C LEU A 737 127.74 19.68 -16.91
N LEU A 738 128.07 19.90 -18.19
CA LEU A 738 127.44 19.19 -19.31
C LEU A 738 127.80 17.69 -19.32
N SER A 739 129.06 17.33 -19.06
CA SER A 739 129.53 15.94 -19.24
C SER A 739 129.41 15.05 -18.00
N VAL A 740 129.52 15.60 -16.78
CA VAL A 740 129.52 14.83 -15.53
C VAL A 740 128.15 14.80 -14.88
N ASN A 741 127.50 15.96 -14.73
CA ASN A 741 126.19 16.05 -14.09
C ASN A 741 125.05 15.78 -15.08
N GLY A 742 125.29 15.92 -16.38
CA GLY A 742 124.22 15.83 -17.39
C GLY A 742 123.33 17.06 -17.42
N LEU A 743 123.86 18.23 -17.04
CA LEU A 743 123.13 19.49 -17.09
C LEU A 743 122.77 19.82 -18.55
N ALA A 744 121.48 20.00 -18.84
CA ALA A 744 120.98 20.21 -20.20
C ALA A 744 120.34 21.61 -20.34
N PRO A 745 121.12 22.67 -20.67
CA PRO A 745 120.55 23.99 -20.93
C PRO A 745 119.76 24.01 -22.25
N SER A 746 118.73 24.84 -22.35
CA SER A 746 118.02 25.12 -23.61
C SER A 746 118.93 25.64 -24.74
N SER A 747 120.08 26.24 -24.39
CA SER A 747 121.10 26.62 -25.36
C SER A 747 122.48 26.65 -24.72
N ILE A 748 123.36 25.74 -25.16
CA ILE A 748 124.77 25.69 -24.73
C ILE A 748 125.48 27.02 -25.05
N GLY A 749 125.20 27.63 -26.21
CA GLY A 749 125.80 28.90 -26.61
C GLY A 749 125.42 30.06 -25.68
N LYS A 750 124.15 30.17 -25.30
CA LYS A 750 123.69 31.20 -24.34
C LYS A 750 124.25 30.94 -22.95
N MET A 751 124.31 29.68 -22.50
CA MET A 751 124.92 29.30 -21.22
C MET A 751 126.38 29.73 -21.18
N LEU A 752 127.15 29.45 -22.23
CA LEU A 752 128.54 29.89 -22.35
C LEU A 752 128.66 31.41 -22.31
N LEU A 753 127.80 32.13 -23.03
CA LEU A 753 127.79 33.60 -23.04
C LEU A 753 127.55 34.17 -21.63
N ILE A 754 126.50 33.73 -20.94
CA ILE A 754 126.18 34.19 -19.58
C ILE A 754 127.32 33.85 -18.63
N THR A 755 127.88 32.65 -18.73
CA THR A 755 128.97 32.19 -17.86
C THR A 755 130.24 32.99 -18.06
N ILE A 756 130.62 33.25 -19.32
CA ILE A 756 131.77 34.09 -19.62
C ILE A 756 131.51 35.51 -19.12
N LEU A 757 130.34 36.09 -19.37
CA LEU A 757 130.00 37.44 -18.91
C LEU A 757 130.04 37.53 -17.39
N THR A 758 129.44 36.56 -16.69
CA THR A 758 129.44 36.46 -15.22
C THR A 758 130.85 36.33 -14.66
N ALA A 759 131.71 35.52 -15.30
CA ALA A 759 133.11 35.40 -14.92
C ALA A 759 133.85 36.74 -15.08
N LEU A 760 133.67 37.44 -16.20
CA LEU A 760 134.31 38.73 -16.46
C LEU A 760 133.79 39.84 -15.52
N VAL A 761 132.49 39.86 -15.23
CA VAL A 761 131.87 40.77 -14.25
C VAL A 761 132.48 40.52 -12.88
N SER A 762 132.50 39.27 -12.43
CA SER A 762 133.10 38.87 -11.15
C SER A 762 134.57 39.28 -11.07
N VAL A 763 135.35 38.98 -12.12
CA VAL A 763 136.76 39.38 -12.22
C VAL A 763 136.92 40.90 -12.11
N SER A 764 136.08 41.68 -12.78
CA SER A 764 136.18 43.14 -12.80
C SER A 764 135.78 43.79 -11.48
N ILE A 765 134.74 43.28 -10.82
CA ILE A 765 134.33 43.75 -9.50
C ILE A 765 135.45 43.50 -8.49
N VAL A 766 135.91 42.25 -8.43
CA VAL A 766 136.97 41.86 -7.50
C VAL A 766 138.27 42.62 -7.80
N MET A 767 138.63 42.77 -9.08
CA MET A 767 139.82 43.51 -9.49
C MET A 767 139.78 44.97 -9.04
N LEU A 768 138.66 45.68 -9.23
CA LEU A 768 138.53 47.07 -8.81
C LEU A 768 138.72 47.21 -7.29
N PHE A 769 138.05 46.37 -6.50
CA PHE A 769 138.15 46.41 -5.04
C PHE A 769 139.56 46.05 -4.57
N ASN A 770 140.18 45.05 -5.19
CA ASN A 770 141.59 44.73 -4.93
C ASN A 770 142.49 45.92 -5.27
N LEU A 771 142.27 46.63 -6.37
CA LEU A 771 143.09 47.80 -6.72
C LEU A 771 142.91 48.98 -5.76
N LEU A 772 141.69 49.22 -5.29
CA LEU A 772 141.37 50.32 -4.37
C LEU A 772 141.89 50.07 -2.94
N PHE A 773 141.83 48.82 -2.47
CA PHE A 773 142.04 48.47 -1.05
C PHE A 773 143.12 47.39 -0.82
N ASP A 774 143.83 46.98 -1.87
CA ASP A 774 144.83 45.89 -1.82
C ASP A 774 144.22 44.60 -1.21
N LYS A 775 144.98 43.87 -0.38
CA LYS A 775 144.53 42.64 0.27
C LYS A 775 143.22 42.78 1.06
N VAL A 776 142.91 43.96 1.59
CA VAL A 776 141.62 44.22 2.27
C VAL A 776 140.46 44.16 1.29
N GLY A 777 140.67 44.55 0.03
CA GLY A 777 139.68 44.45 -1.03
C GLY A 777 139.21 43.01 -1.27
N SER A 778 140.12 42.04 -1.22
CA SER A 778 139.77 40.62 -1.40
C SER A 778 138.91 40.10 -0.24
N PHE A 779 139.19 40.54 0.98
CA PHE A 779 138.38 40.20 2.15
C PHE A 779 136.98 40.81 2.08
N LEU A 780 136.85 42.07 1.62
CA LEU A 780 135.54 42.70 1.39
C LEU A 780 134.73 41.94 0.34
N MET A 781 135.37 41.41 -0.71
CA MET A 781 134.69 40.57 -1.71
C MET A 781 134.23 39.23 -1.16
N LEU A 782 134.89 38.69 -0.14
CA LEU A 782 134.39 37.51 0.57
C LEU A 782 133.12 37.81 1.39
N ILE A 783 133.06 38.96 2.08
CA ILE A 783 131.83 39.40 2.78
C ILE A 783 130.71 39.65 1.76
N PHE A 784 131.04 40.29 0.63
CA PHE A 784 130.07 40.53 -0.43
C PHE A 784 129.56 39.24 -1.07
N LEU A 785 130.40 38.20 -1.19
CA LEU A 785 129.96 36.86 -1.58
C LEU A 785 128.92 36.30 -0.60
N ILE A 786 129.16 36.38 0.70
CA ILE A 786 128.21 35.89 1.72
C ILE A 786 126.86 36.60 1.62
N LEU A 787 126.87 37.93 1.41
CA LEU A 787 125.64 38.69 1.16
C LEU A 787 124.90 38.23 -0.10
N GLN A 788 125.64 37.89 -1.17
CA GLN A 788 125.05 37.38 -2.41
C GLN A 788 124.42 35.98 -2.25
N LEU A 789 124.99 35.11 -1.42
CA LEU A 789 124.43 33.78 -1.15
C LEU A 789 123.00 33.85 -0.64
N SER A 790 122.73 34.76 0.30
CA SER A 790 121.41 34.95 0.88
C SER A 790 120.52 35.92 0.09
N GLY A 791 121.12 36.95 -0.52
CA GLY A 791 120.37 38.03 -1.17
C GLY A 791 120.06 37.84 -2.64
N SER A 792 120.67 36.89 -3.35
CA SER A 792 120.47 36.71 -4.81
C SER A 792 119.42 35.67 -5.19
N GLY A 793 118.62 35.19 -4.24
CA GLY A 793 117.46 34.34 -4.51
C GLY A 793 117.79 32.95 -5.04
N GLY A 794 118.84 32.30 -4.51
CA GLY A 794 119.38 31.04 -5.03
C GLY A 794 118.57 29.77 -4.70
N THR A 795 118.35 29.48 -3.41
CA THR A 795 117.73 28.22 -2.95
C THR A 795 116.23 28.34 -2.71
N TYR A 796 115.77 29.54 -2.35
CA TYR A 796 114.36 29.86 -2.18
C TYR A 796 114.03 31.11 -3.01
N PRO A 797 112.77 31.25 -3.48
CA PRO A 797 112.29 32.50 -4.04
C PRO A 797 112.59 33.66 -3.08
N ILE A 798 113.00 34.81 -3.62
CA ILE A 798 113.40 35.96 -2.80
C ILE A 798 112.25 36.44 -1.90
N GLN A 799 111.00 36.25 -2.32
CA GLN A 799 109.78 36.61 -1.59
C GLN A 799 109.61 35.85 -0.27
N LEU A 800 110.30 34.70 -0.12
CA LEU A 800 110.30 33.93 1.13
C LEU A 800 111.43 34.36 2.08
N SER A 801 112.34 35.23 1.63
CA SER A 801 113.40 35.79 2.46
C SER A 801 112.87 36.98 3.28
N ASN A 802 113.59 37.38 4.33
CA ASN A 802 113.22 38.56 5.09
C ASN A 802 113.42 39.86 4.28
N SER A 803 112.81 40.94 4.78
CA SER A 803 112.80 42.24 4.10
C SER A 803 114.18 42.84 3.82
N PHE A 804 115.21 42.47 4.60
CA PHE A 804 116.58 42.93 4.35
C PHE A 804 117.15 42.34 3.06
N PHE A 805 117.00 41.02 2.86
CA PHE A 805 117.52 40.35 1.67
C PHE A 805 116.73 40.72 0.41
N GLU A 806 115.42 40.90 0.52
CA GLU A 806 114.57 41.39 -0.56
C GLU A 806 115.00 42.79 -1.04
N ALA A 807 115.34 43.69 -0.12
CA ALA A 807 115.75 45.06 -0.45
C ALA A 807 117.11 45.13 -1.17
N ILE A 808 118.07 44.28 -0.83
CA ILE A 808 119.39 44.29 -1.48
C ILE A 808 119.41 43.49 -2.79
N HIS A 809 118.45 42.60 -3.01
CA HIS A 809 118.40 41.67 -4.16
C HIS A 809 118.67 42.33 -5.53
N PRO A 810 118.06 43.46 -5.92
CA PRO A 810 118.29 44.07 -7.23
C PRO A 810 119.69 44.67 -7.40
N TYR A 811 120.45 44.87 -6.33
CA TYR A 811 121.77 45.49 -6.38
C TYR A 811 122.92 44.48 -6.42
N LEU A 812 122.59 43.19 -6.27
CA LEU A 812 123.57 42.12 -6.23
C LEU A 812 123.83 41.57 -7.64
N PRO A 813 125.09 41.57 -8.13
CA PRO A 813 125.41 41.05 -9.47
C PRO A 813 124.96 39.60 -9.69
N MET A 814 125.06 38.74 -8.66
CA MET A 814 124.63 37.35 -8.76
C MET A 814 123.13 37.19 -9.02
N THR A 815 122.30 38.15 -8.63
CA THR A 815 120.84 38.09 -8.91
C THR A 815 120.58 37.91 -10.39
N TYR A 816 121.27 38.70 -11.21
CA TYR A 816 121.11 38.70 -12.66
C TYR A 816 121.78 37.49 -13.32
N SER A 817 122.91 37.00 -12.79
CA SER A 817 123.49 35.77 -13.33
C SER A 817 122.63 34.54 -13.01
N ILE A 818 122.07 34.45 -11.80
CA ILE A 818 121.17 33.38 -11.40
C ILE A 818 119.89 33.41 -12.23
N ASP A 819 119.27 34.58 -12.40
CA ASP A 819 118.05 34.69 -13.21
C ASP A 819 118.30 34.33 -14.68
N ALA A 820 119.39 34.85 -15.27
CA ALA A 820 119.80 34.50 -16.63
C ALA A 820 120.02 32.99 -16.81
N TYR A 821 120.62 32.34 -15.81
CA TYR A 821 120.76 30.89 -15.82
C TYR A 821 119.40 30.19 -15.71
N ARG A 822 118.50 30.62 -14.82
CA ARG A 822 117.16 30.01 -14.67
C ARG A 822 116.32 30.06 -15.94
N GLN A 823 116.43 31.15 -16.70
CA GLN A 823 115.79 31.27 -18.01
C GLN A 823 116.29 30.24 -19.03
N LEU A 824 117.45 29.61 -18.80
CA LEU A 824 117.97 28.54 -19.64
C LEU A 824 117.57 27.12 -19.20
N PHE A 825 117.31 26.89 -17.91
CA PHE A 825 117.13 25.54 -17.35
C PHE A 825 115.69 25.18 -16.96
N GLY A 826 114.79 26.16 -16.81
CA GLY A 826 113.42 25.84 -16.39
C GLY A 826 112.39 26.86 -16.86
N ILE A 827 112.60 28.14 -16.54
CA ILE A 827 111.54 29.15 -16.67
C ILE A 827 111.26 29.51 -18.13
N GLY A 828 112.31 29.58 -18.96
CA GLY A 828 112.21 30.11 -20.32
C GLY A 828 111.92 31.62 -20.30
N GLY A 829 112.69 32.42 -21.03
CA GLY A 829 112.51 33.86 -20.92
C GLY A 829 113.51 34.71 -21.70
N SER A 830 113.42 36.01 -21.43
CA SER A 830 114.25 37.01 -22.09
C SER A 830 115.51 37.33 -21.28
N LEU A 831 116.65 36.88 -21.79
CA LEU A 831 117.95 37.15 -21.19
C LEU A 831 118.38 38.62 -21.32
N TYR A 832 117.59 39.47 -21.98
CA TYR A 832 118.01 40.82 -22.35
C TYR A 832 118.28 41.68 -21.13
N THR A 833 117.40 41.67 -20.14
CA THR A 833 117.56 42.48 -18.93
C THR A 833 118.79 42.08 -18.15
N ASP A 834 118.98 40.77 -17.93
CA ASP A 834 120.10 40.26 -17.14
C ASP A 834 121.44 40.47 -17.82
N LEU A 835 121.52 40.14 -19.11
CA LEU A 835 122.74 40.36 -19.90
C LEU A 835 123.06 41.85 -20.00
N PHE A 836 122.05 42.71 -20.15
CA PHE A 836 122.23 44.15 -20.18
C PHE A 836 122.79 44.67 -18.85
N ILE A 837 122.22 44.26 -17.72
CA ILE A 837 122.67 44.70 -16.40
C ILE A 837 124.07 44.17 -16.09
N LEU A 838 124.35 42.89 -16.37
CA LEU A 838 125.69 42.31 -16.22
C LEU A 838 126.71 43.03 -17.12
N LEU A 839 126.36 43.34 -18.37
CA LEU A 839 127.24 44.08 -19.27
C LEU A 839 127.45 45.53 -18.79
N ALA A 840 126.40 46.20 -18.29
CA ALA A 840 126.51 47.54 -17.72
C ALA A 840 127.43 47.56 -16.49
N ILE A 841 127.33 46.57 -15.61
CA ILE A 841 128.24 46.37 -14.48
C ILE A 841 129.67 46.15 -14.99
N LEU A 842 129.86 45.25 -15.97
CA LEU A 842 131.19 45.00 -16.55
C LEU A 842 131.84 46.28 -17.06
N ILE A 843 131.11 47.07 -17.86
CA ILE A 843 131.60 48.31 -18.45
C ILE A 843 131.90 49.34 -17.35
N ALA A 844 130.96 49.56 -16.42
CA ALA A 844 131.11 50.54 -15.35
C ALA A 844 132.35 50.25 -14.48
N PHE A 845 132.53 49.00 -14.06
CA PHE A 845 133.69 48.61 -13.24
C PHE A 845 135.01 48.72 -14.00
N ASN A 846 135.05 48.33 -15.29
CA ASN A 846 136.26 48.49 -16.09
C ASN A 846 136.60 49.96 -16.37
N LEU A 847 135.61 50.84 -16.55
CA LEU A 847 135.85 52.29 -16.65
C LEU A 847 136.45 52.87 -15.37
N LEU A 848 135.96 52.43 -14.20
CA LEU A 848 136.54 52.81 -12.90
C LEU A 848 137.97 52.27 -12.73
N ILE A 849 138.28 51.06 -13.21
CA ILE A 849 139.64 50.52 -13.21
C ILE A 849 140.55 51.33 -14.15
N ILE A 850 140.09 51.68 -15.35
CA ILE A 850 140.85 52.52 -16.29
C ILE A 850 141.12 53.89 -15.66
N LEU A 851 140.13 54.48 -14.98
CA LEU A 851 140.29 55.72 -14.25
C LEU A 851 141.35 55.57 -13.14
N PHE A 852 141.26 54.51 -12.34
CA PHE A 852 142.24 54.19 -11.30
C PHE A 852 143.65 54.14 -11.88
N TYR A 853 143.88 53.38 -12.96
CA TYR A 853 145.19 53.31 -13.61
C TYR A 853 145.62 54.63 -14.25
N THR A 854 144.69 55.43 -14.79
CA THR A 854 145.00 56.75 -15.35
C THR A 854 145.51 57.70 -14.27
N VAL A 855 144.91 57.68 -13.09
CA VAL A 855 145.36 58.44 -11.92
C VAL A 855 146.69 57.90 -11.40
N LYS A 856 146.78 56.59 -11.18
CA LYS A 856 147.98 55.94 -10.64
C LYS A 856 149.19 56.09 -11.56
N ARG A 857 149.00 56.12 -12.87
CA ARG A 857 150.08 56.33 -13.84
C ARG A 857 150.84 57.64 -13.59
N LYS A 858 150.18 58.70 -13.14
CA LYS A 858 150.83 60.00 -12.86
C LYS A 858 151.88 59.92 -11.75
N THR A 859 151.86 58.86 -10.93
CA THR A 859 152.84 58.64 -9.87
C THR A 859 154.03 57.78 -10.32
N LEU A 860 154.07 57.32 -11.58
CA LEU A 860 155.19 56.54 -12.12
C LEU A 860 156.17 57.46 -12.84
N GLN A 861 157.47 57.27 -12.62
CA GLN A 861 158.51 57.97 -13.37
C GLN A 861 158.93 57.12 -14.58
N GLN A 862 159.05 57.73 -15.76
CA GLN A 862 159.37 57.01 -17.00
C GLN A 862 160.79 56.42 -16.97
N GLU A 863 161.73 57.09 -16.30
CA GLU A 863 163.13 56.70 -16.19
C GLU A 863 163.31 55.31 -15.53
N ASP A 864 162.43 54.96 -14.58
CA ASP A 864 162.41 53.66 -13.89
C ASP A 864 162.26 52.48 -14.86
N TYR A 865 161.71 52.72 -16.06
CA TYR A 865 161.44 51.70 -17.06
C TYR A 865 162.34 51.81 -18.30
N GLU A 866 163.09 52.91 -18.46
CA GLU A 866 164.07 53.07 -19.54
C GLU A 866 165.40 52.39 -19.20
N HIS A 867 165.74 52.27 -17.91
CA HIS A 867 166.95 51.60 -17.48
C HIS A 867 166.93 50.09 -17.76
N GLU A 868 165.76 49.44 -17.65
CA GLU A 868 165.60 48.02 -18.00
C GLU A 868 165.72 47.77 -19.52
N GLU A 869 165.29 48.70 -20.39
CA GLU A 869 165.40 48.51 -21.85
C GLU A 869 166.84 48.66 -22.35
N LYS A 870 167.67 49.49 -21.70
CA LYS A 870 169.13 49.56 -21.96
C LYS A 870 169.92 48.44 -21.27
N SER A 871 169.57 48.04 -20.05
CA SER A 871 170.23 46.93 -19.35
C SER A 871 169.95 45.58 -20.02
N ALA A 872 168.74 45.36 -20.54
CA ALA A 872 168.38 44.16 -21.30
C ALA A 872 168.99 44.15 -22.72
N ALA A 873 169.33 45.30 -23.30
CA ALA A 873 170.10 45.37 -24.54
C ALA A 873 171.60 45.11 -24.34
N MET A 874 172.12 45.38 -23.13
CA MET A 874 173.53 45.15 -22.77
C MET A 874 173.80 43.70 -22.32
N GLU A 875 172.84 43.03 -21.66
CA GLU A 875 172.91 41.60 -21.33
C GLU A 875 172.83 40.67 -22.55
N ILE A 876 172.41 41.13 -23.73
CA ILE A 876 172.45 40.31 -24.96
C ILE A 876 173.86 40.31 -25.59
N GLN A 877 174.77 41.19 -25.16
CA GLN A 877 176.09 41.33 -25.77
C GLN A 877 177.26 40.84 -24.90
N THR A 878 177.04 40.43 -23.64
CA THR A 878 178.08 39.79 -22.80
C THR A 878 177.47 39.11 -21.57
N ALA A 879 176.64 38.10 -21.79
CA ALA A 879 176.36 37.02 -20.84
C ALA A 879 175.57 35.92 -21.54
#